data_AF-A0A3S8X5E4-F1
#
_entry.id   AF-A0A3S8X5E4-F1
#
_cell.length_a   1.000
_cell.length_b   1.000
_cell.length_c   1.000
_cell.angle_alpha   90.00
_cell.angle_beta   90.00
_cell.angle_gamma   90.00
#
_symmetry.space_group_name_H-M   'P 1'
#
loop_
_entity.id
_entity.type
_entity.pdbx_description
1 polymer ?
#
loop_
_entity_poly.entity_id
_entity_poly.type
_entity_poly.pdbx_seq_one_letter_code
_entity_poly.pdbx_strand_id
1 'polypeptide(L)'
;MTESVEAFSALQRLRRPECPRFFPVADSLEGFRESLAESCMDGALSSQVAMVEDCQPFQASDGDEVIDRIRRGLGHLLAWEAALNAGAVMGAWATPVEPQVRAAAPAVVESVSAAQPGALGEQEQVLARYQLSSYRSGCAVTARAGTYVDVCFTEGFVPADGEDTFVRRLSLVIEAVTRFALSFAWLSSQVPGSRRVLSAGQSSPGDAWIAAARSSRHWSAEQLAALASSDIGLGRVEDTDTFTLMVSTPSGVFERVIPRATPLRHHDRRGTAAEMAVQDAAATWGLPDFVMAPSVERKGRGVREISDGLLAVGDQGVVVQIKAREGEPASVERETSWVLKQITAAGKQIEGTVRRLRAESVHMVNGRGHRVRIDGPAVDWVGVAIIEHPDPPEELTVAEHHGRTPVIALLRRDWEFLFNQLRSTHAVVGYLHRVGTSAPVLGGEPERYYELAAADAEAVPGPADPSWSRRGGRPHSVPLLPAAPAGSDDDEAHTMVRIMLEDVATSPLDPDEWDARQRVLACLDSLPVGYRTDLGRFLLDALAAVAEPETGTTVWRMRTFVSGPDGAQLGFAVCSALTDHTRAAFSAWLRLRHHERGEHADLAQLTSVGVLLTPRADGYREWDTTMSAISGDPELTGEELRAYQDLFNAPNGPAATASTPSP
;
A
#
# COMPACT_ATOMS: atom_id res chain seq x y z
N MET A 1 -21.22 -22.52 -10.11
CA MET A 1 -20.17 -22.55 -9.09
C MET A 1 -20.13 -21.17 -8.48
N THR A 2 -20.36 -21.08 -7.19
CA THR A 2 -20.35 -19.85 -6.40
C THR A 2 -18.89 -19.56 -6.07
N GLU A 3 -18.26 -18.60 -6.74
CA GLU A 3 -16.91 -18.16 -6.37
C GLU A 3 -16.99 -17.20 -5.17
N SER A 4 -16.29 -17.51 -4.10
CA SER A 4 -16.12 -16.66 -2.91
C SER A 4 -14.63 -16.36 -2.71
N VAL A 5 -14.31 -15.28 -2.01
CA VAL A 5 -12.96 -15.01 -1.50
C VAL A 5 -12.74 -15.94 -0.30
N GLU A 6 -12.20 -17.14 -0.50
CA GLU A 6 -12.25 -18.18 0.54
C GLU A 6 -10.87 -18.67 1.00
N ALA A 7 -9.87 -18.77 0.12
CA ALA A 7 -8.87 -19.81 0.34
C ALA A 7 -7.81 -19.55 1.45
N PHE A 8 -7.54 -18.31 1.87
CA PHE A 8 -6.70 -18.06 3.06
C PHE A 8 -7.29 -17.11 4.10
N SER A 9 -8.54 -16.70 3.84
CA SER A 9 -9.35 -15.90 4.74
C SER A 9 -9.65 -16.59 6.09
N ALA A 10 -9.65 -17.92 6.11
CA ALA A 10 -9.91 -18.73 7.30
C ALA A 10 -8.69 -18.90 8.21
N LEU A 11 -7.47 -18.65 7.72
CA LEU A 11 -6.29 -18.55 8.56
C LEU A 11 -6.13 -17.07 8.92
N GLN A 12 -6.64 -16.69 10.08
CA GLN A 12 -6.37 -15.40 10.73
C GLN A 12 -4.85 -15.19 10.87
N ARG A 13 -4.20 -14.71 9.82
CA ARG A 13 -2.75 -14.52 9.77
C ARG A 13 -2.38 -13.16 10.34
N LEU A 14 -1.35 -13.16 11.15
CA LEU A 14 -0.77 -11.96 11.72
C LEU A 14 -0.06 -11.19 10.59
N ARG A 15 -0.55 -10.00 10.24
CA ARG A 15 0.11 -9.17 9.21
C ARG A 15 1.46 -8.71 9.75
N ARG A 16 2.55 -9.15 9.11
CA ARG A 16 3.93 -8.70 9.34
C ARG A 16 4.34 -7.70 8.27
N PRO A 17 4.01 -6.41 8.40
CA PRO A 17 4.36 -5.40 7.40
C PRO A 17 5.86 -5.23 7.15
N GLU A 18 6.69 -5.68 8.09
CA GLU A 18 8.15 -5.71 8.02
C GLU A 18 8.71 -6.81 7.09
N CYS A 19 7.91 -7.82 6.74
CA CYS A 19 8.32 -8.89 5.84
C CYS A 19 8.02 -8.51 4.39
N PRO A 20 8.99 -8.65 3.47
CA PRO A 20 8.75 -8.40 2.06
C PRO A 20 7.71 -9.39 1.53
N ARG A 21 6.75 -8.88 0.77
CA ARG A 21 5.65 -9.67 0.20
C ARG A 21 6.08 -10.28 -1.12
N PHE A 22 5.91 -11.59 -1.26
CA PHE A 22 6.24 -12.32 -2.48
C PHE A 22 5.07 -13.16 -2.97
N PHE A 23 5.04 -13.40 -4.27
CA PHE A 23 4.11 -14.36 -4.87
C PHE A 23 4.53 -15.78 -4.42
N PRO A 24 3.62 -16.61 -3.89
CA PRO A 24 4.01 -17.85 -3.23
C PRO A 24 4.29 -18.93 -4.28
N VAL A 25 5.57 -19.11 -4.60
CA VAL A 25 6.08 -20.18 -5.44
C VAL A 25 7.05 -20.98 -4.59
N ALA A 26 6.91 -22.31 -4.57
CA ALA A 26 7.79 -23.17 -3.79
C ALA A 26 8.16 -24.45 -4.54
N ASP A 27 9.23 -25.09 -4.09
CA ASP A 27 9.74 -26.37 -4.60
C ASP A 27 9.18 -27.58 -3.83
N SER A 28 8.37 -27.34 -2.80
CA SER A 28 7.81 -28.34 -1.91
C SER A 28 6.49 -27.88 -1.30
N LEU A 29 5.65 -28.84 -0.90
CA LEU A 29 4.38 -28.56 -0.22
C LEU A 29 4.57 -27.86 1.12
N GLU A 30 5.65 -28.19 1.85
CA GLU A 30 6.00 -27.55 3.12
C GLU A 30 6.41 -26.10 2.91
N GLY A 31 7.39 -25.85 2.03
CA GLY A 31 7.81 -24.49 1.67
C GLY A 31 6.68 -23.67 1.07
N PHE A 32 5.74 -24.29 0.36
CA PHE A 32 4.54 -23.62 -0.13
C PHE A 32 3.61 -23.19 1.00
N ARG A 33 3.39 -24.04 2.00
CA ARG A 33 2.56 -23.70 3.18
C ARG A 33 3.20 -22.59 4.00
N GLU A 34 4.53 -22.61 4.16
CA GLU A 34 5.29 -21.54 4.81
C GLU A 34 5.20 -20.24 4.01
N SER A 35 5.46 -20.29 2.71
CA SER A 35 5.34 -19.13 1.82
C SER A 35 3.94 -18.55 1.84
N LEU A 36 2.91 -19.40 1.79
CA LEU A 36 1.53 -18.97 1.91
C LEU A 36 1.30 -18.25 3.24
N ALA A 37 1.85 -18.74 4.36
CA ALA A 37 1.74 -18.10 5.67
C ALA A 37 2.32 -16.67 5.72
N GLU A 38 3.26 -16.35 4.81
CA GLU A 38 4.00 -15.08 4.76
C GLU A 38 3.66 -14.21 3.52
N SER A 39 2.80 -14.67 2.61
CA SER A 39 2.61 -14.11 1.25
C SER A 39 1.39 -13.18 1.08
N CYS A 40 1.33 -12.47 -0.06
CA CYS A 40 0.34 -11.45 -0.46
C CYS A 40 -1.01 -11.97 -1.01
N MET A 41 -1.43 -13.19 -0.65
CA MET A 41 -2.67 -13.78 -1.18
C MET A 41 -3.94 -13.33 -0.45
N ASP A 42 -3.84 -12.40 0.51
CA ASP A 42 -4.98 -11.77 1.17
C ASP A 42 -5.86 -11.04 0.14
N GLY A 43 -7.15 -11.40 0.10
CA GLY A 43 -8.11 -10.83 -0.86
C GLY A 43 -8.09 -11.47 -2.25
N ALA A 44 -7.33 -12.55 -2.46
CA ALA A 44 -7.41 -13.36 -3.67
C ALA A 44 -8.67 -14.25 -3.67
N LEU A 45 -9.26 -14.44 -4.85
CA LEU A 45 -10.39 -15.34 -5.08
C LEU A 45 -9.97 -16.80 -4.88
N SER A 46 -10.90 -17.67 -4.48
CA SER A 46 -10.60 -19.11 -4.34
C SER A 46 -10.08 -19.74 -5.63
N SER A 47 -10.56 -19.28 -6.79
CA SER A 47 -10.05 -19.71 -8.09
C SER A 47 -8.65 -19.20 -8.39
N GLN A 48 -8.30 -17.99 -7.94
CA GLN A 48 -6.94 -17.47 -8.02
C GLN A 48 -5.98 -18.29 -7.15
N VAL A 49 -6.41 -18.65 -5.94
CA VAL A 49 -5.61 -19.49 -5.05
C VAL A 49 -5.48 -20.90 -5.60
N ALA A 50 -6.57 -21.54 -6.00
CA ALA A 50 -6.53 -22.87 -6.63
C ALA A 50 -5.59 -22.88 -7.83
N MET A 51 -5.64 -21.85 -8.69
CA MET A 51 -4.71 -21.73 -9.81
C MET A 51 -3.24 -21.64 -9.35
N VAL A 52 -2.95 -20.92 -8.26
CA VAL A 52 -1.60 -20.87 -7.67
C VAL A 52 -1.19 -22.24 -7.13
N GLU A 53 -2.08 -22.94 -6.42
CA GLU A 53 -1.81 -24.27 -5.86
C GLU A 53 -1.56 -25.33 -6.95
N ASP A 54 -2.40 -25.32 -7.99
CA ASP A 54 -2.35 -26.26 -9.11
C ASP A 54 -1.10 -26.07 -9.95
N CYS A 55 -0.61 -24.85 -10.07
CA CYS A 55 0.55 -24.51 -10.90
C CYS A 55 1.88 -24.58 -10.14
N GLN A 56 1.90 -25.02 -8.88
CA GLN A 56 3.15 -25.10 -8.12
C GLN A 56 4.16 -26.08 -8.77
N PRO A 57 5.46 -25.73 -8.81
CA PRO A 57 6.50 -26.57 -9.41
C PRO A 57 6.60 -28.00 -8.87
N PHE A 58 6.24 -28.23 -7.60
CA PHE A 58 6.29 -29.56 -6.97
C PHE A 58 5.07 -30.45 -7.28
N GLN A 59 4.04 -29.93 -7.95
CA GLN A 59 2.86 -30.71 -8.30
C GLN A 59 3.19 -31.74 -9.38
N ALA A 60 2.56 -32.91 -9.29
CA ALA A 60 2.68 -33.94 -10.32
C ALA A 60 2.02 -33.47 -11.63
N SER A 61 2.55 -33.89 -12.77
CA SER A 61 1.91 -33.66 -14.07
C SER A 61 0.56 -34.37 -14.11
N ASP A 62 -0.49 -33.61 -14.44
CA ASP A 62 -1.85 -34.12 -14.60
C ASP A 62 -2.18 -34.36 -16.10
N GLY A 63 -1.19 -34.25 -16.98
CA GLY A 63 -1.34 -34.38 -18.43
C GLY A 63 -1.83 -33.12 -19.16
N ASP A 64 -2.05 -32.02 -18.45
CA ASP A 64 -2.36 -30.71 -19.05
C ASP A 64 -1.07 -29.99 -19.47
N GLU A 65 -0.81 -29.94 -20.78
CA GLU A 65 0.39 -29.32 -21.34
C GLU A 65 0.55 -27.84 -21.00
N VAL A 66 -0.54 -27.11 -20.78
CA VAL A 66 -0.54 -25.69 -20.44
C VAL A 66 -0.10 -25.51 -18.99
N ILE A 67 -0.73 -26.23 -18.07
CA ILE A 67 -0.39 -26.17 -16.65
C ILE A 67 1.05 -26.65 -16.44
N ASP A 68 1.45 -27.75 -17.08
CA ASP A 68 2.82 -28.26 -16.97
C ASP A 68 3.86 -27.28 -17.52
N ARG A 69 3.48 -26.46 -18.52
CA ARG A 69 4.36 -25.40 -19.03
C ARG A 69 4.52 -24.27 -18.02
N ILE A 70 3.44 -23.88 -17.34
CA ILE A 70 3.46 -22.89 -16.26
C ILE A 70 4.32 -23.41 -15.09
N ARG A 71 4.10 -24.65 -14.65
CA ARG A 71 4.88 -25.32 -13.59
C ARG A 71 6.38 -25.31 -13.91
N ARG A 72 6.77 -25.65 -15.15
CA ARG A 72 8.18 -25.58 -15.60
C ARG A 72 8.74 -24.17 -15.58
N GLY A 73 7.97 -23.18 -16.05
CA GLY A 73 8.37 -21.77 -16.01
C GLY A 73 8.62 -21.28 -14.58
N LEU A 74 7.70 -21.59 -13.65
CA LEU A 74 7.86 -21.27 -12.24
C LEU A 74 9.04 -22.02 -11.58
N GLY A 75 9.26 -23.28 -11.96
CA GLY A 75 10.41 -24.05 -11.49
C GLY A 75 11.76 -23.44 -11.93
N HIS A 76 11.85 -22.92 -13.15
CA HIS A 76 13.03 -22.17 -13.59
C HIS A 76 13.22 -20.87 -12.80
N LEU A 77 12.13 -20.15 -12.52
CA LEU A 77 12.18 -18.92 -11.73
C LEU A 77 12.76 -19.17 -10.32
N LEU A 78 12.27 -20.20 -9.62
CA LEU A 78 12.79 -20.60 -8.32
C LEU A 78 14.27 -21.00 -8.37
N ALA A 79 14.65 -21.81 -9.37
CA ALA A 79 16.03 -22.24 -9.52
C ALA A 79 16.98 -21.06 -9.75
N TRP A 80 16.53 -20.03 -10.49
CA TRP A 80 17.31 -18.83 -10.73
C TRP A 80 17.41 -17.93 -9.51
N GLU A 81 16.35 -17.78 -8.74
CA GLU A 81 16.38 -17.06 -7.47
C GLU A 81 17.38 -17.71 -6.50
N ALA A 82 17.31 -19.04 -6.34
CA ALA A 82 18.26 -19.79 -5.53
C ALA A 82 19.71 -19.62 -6.01
N ALA A 83 19.94 -19.67 -7.32
CA ALA A 83 21.27 -19.48 -7.91
C ALA A 83 21.81 -18.07 -7.67
N LEU A 84 20.98 -17.03 -7.86
CA LEU A 84 21.36 -15.64 -7.59
C LEU A 84 21.70 -15.41 -6.12
N ASN A 85 20.89 -15.96 -5.20
CA ASN A 85 21.14 -15.89 -3.76
C ASN A 85 22.43 -16.60 -3.35
N ALA A 86 22.83 -17.66 -4.07
CA ALA A 86 24.10 -18.34 -3.91
C ALA A 86 25.30 -17.60 -4.54
N GLY A 87 25.06 -16.48 -5.23
CA GLY A 87 26.10 -15.67 -5.87
C GLY A 87 26.46 -16.12 -7.29
N ALA A 88 25.62 -16.93 -7.94
CA ALA A 88 25.89 -17.39 -9.30
C ALA A 88 25.95 -16.22 -10.30
N VAL A 89 26.86 -16.33 -11.26
CA VAL A 89 27.05 -15.35 -12.34
C VAL A 89 26.57 -15.90 -13.67
N MET A 90 26.09 -15.00 -14.54
CA MET A 90 25.80 -15.36 -15.93
C MET A 90 27.07 -15.32 -16.78
N GLY A 91 27.20 -16.26 -17.69
CA GLY A 91 28.31 -16.34 -18.63
C GLY A 91 27.94 -17.07 -19.90
N ALA A 92 28.86 -17.09 -20.86
CA ALA A 92 28.67 -17.82 -22.09
C ALA A 92 28.83 -19.32 -21.84
N TRP A 93 27.97 -20.13 -22.46
CA TRP A 93 27.94 -21.58 -22.32
C TRP A 93 27.94 -22.24 -23.68
N ALA A 94 28.82 -23.22 -23.87
CA ALA A 94 28.91 -23.96 -25.12
C ALA A 94 28.27 -25.35 -24.97
N THR A 95 27.34 -25.65 -25.88
CA THR A 95 26.74 -26.98 -26.04
C THR A 95 27.14 -27.52 -27.41
N PRO A 96 28.06 -28.50 -27.48
CA PRO A 96 28.42 -29.14 -28.74
C PRO A 96 27.24 -29.98 -29.29
N VAL A 97 26.80 -29.66 -30.51
CA VAL A 97 25.70 -30.30 -31.24
C VAL A 97 26.23 -30.77 -32.60
N GLU A 98 26.30 -32.08 -32.80
CA GLU A 98 26.65 -32.72 -34.08
C GLU A 98 27.96 -32.23 -34.75
N PRO A 99 29.12 -32.44 -34.11
CA PRO A 99 30.41 -32.12 -34.73
C PRO A 99 30.61 -32.89 -36.05
N GLN A 100 31.08 -32.18 -37.08
CA GLN A 100 31.38 -32.75 -38.40
C GLN A 100 32.87 -32.66 -38.69
N VAL A 101 33.47 -33.77 -39.10
CA VAL A 101 34.88 -33.81 -39.53
C VAL A 101 34.94 -34.42 -40.93
N ARG A 102 35.71 -33.80 -41.82
CA ARG A 102 35.98 -34.29 -43.18
C ARG A 102 37.49 -34.33 -43.40
N ALA A 103 37.99 -35.47 -43.84
CA ALA A 103 39.39 -35.66 -44.17
C ALA A 103 39.52 -36.01 -45.66
N ALA A 104 40.52 -35.44 -46.34
CA ALA A 104 40.87 -35.82 -47.69
C ALA A 104 41.63 -37.16 -47.70
N ALA A 105 41.38 -37.99 -48.72
CA ALA A 105 42.09 -39.25 -48.90
C ALA A 105 43.62 -39.03 -48.90
N PRO A 106 44.41 -39.93 -48.28
CA PRO A 106 44.03 -41.26 -47.78
C PRO A 106 43.43 -41.27 -46.37
N ALA A 107 43.31 -40.13 -45.68
CA ALA A 107 42.80 -40.08 -44.32
C ALA A 107 41.29 -40.37 -44.26
N VAL A 108 40.87 -41.20 -43.30
CA VAL A 108 39.47 -41.58 -43.08
C VAL A 108 39.09 -41.25 -41.64
N VAL A 109 37.94 -40.61 -41.45
CA VAL A 109 37.39 -40.30 -40.11
C VAL A 109 36.81 -41.59 -39.53
N GLU A 110 37.38 -42.07 -38.42
CA GLU A 110 36.92 -43.29 -37.74
C GLU A 110 35.82 -42.99 -36.73
N SER A 111 35.98 -41.92 -35.95
CA SER A 111 35.03 -41.54 -34.92
C SER A 111 35.05 -40.04 -34.71
N VAL A 112 33.90 -39.51 -34.31
CA VAL A 112 33.73 -38.14 -33.83
C VAL A 112 32.85 -38.20 -32.59
N SER A 113 33.29 -37.60 -31.49
CA SER A 113 32.57 -37.52 -30.23
C SER A 113 32.48 -36.07 -29.78
N ALA A 114 31.27 -35.59 -29.55
CA ALA A 114 31.02 -34.30 -28.90
C ALA A 114 31.58 -34.32 -27.46
N ALA A 115 32.11 -33.18 -27.00
CA ALA A 115 32.46 -32.99 -25.61
C ALA A 115 31.22 -32.67 -24.76
N GLN A 116 31.37 -32.72 -23.44
CA GLN A 116 30.31 -32.30 -22.53
C GLN A 116 30.08 -30.79 -22.65
N PRO A 117 28.83 -30.32 -22.50
CA PRO A 117 28.54 -28.89 -22.39
C PRO A 117 29.31 -28.24 -21.23
N GLY A 118 29.67 -26.97 -21.37
CA GLY A 118 30.45 -26.28 -20.34
C GLY A 118 30.54 -24.77 -20.55
N ALA A 119 30.88 -24.06 -19.48
CA ALA A 119 31.08 -22.62 -19.50
C ALA A 119 32.29 -22.23 -20.35
N LEU A 120 32.12 -21.22 -21.19
CA LEU A 120 33.17 -20.58 -21.96
C LEU A 120 33.86 -19.55 -21.06
N GLY A 121 35.01 -19.93 -20.53
CA GLY A 121 35.91 -19.04 -19.78
C GLY A 121 37.08 -18.53 -20.62
N GLU A 122 38.14 -18.09 -19.95
CA GLU A 122 39.38 -17.64 -20.59
C GLU A 122 40.22 -18.80 -21.16
N GLN A 123 39.93 -20.05 -20.76
CA GLN A 123 40.67 -21.24 -21.19
C GLN A 123 40.07 -21.87 -22.45
N GLU A 124 40.92 -22.49 -23.28
CA GLU A 124 40.48 -23.24 -24.45
C GLU A 124 39.59 -24.43 -24.05
N GLN A 125 38.35 -24.45 -24.55
CA GLN A 125 37.41 -25.54 -24.32
C GLN A 125 37.43 -26.53 -25.48
N VAL A 126 37.55 -27.82 -25.17
CA VAL A 126 37.42 -28.90 -26.16
C VAL A 126 35.93 -29.09 -26.47
N LEU A 127 35.55 -28.87 -27.73
CA LEU A 127 34.15 -29.01 -28.18
C LEU A 127 33.85 -30.38 -28.80
N ALA A 128 34.85 -31.00 -29.43
CA ALA A 128 34.75 -32.34 -29.99
C ALA A 128 36.13 -32.99 -30.06
N ARG A 129 36.14 -34.33 -29.99
CA ARG A 129 37.31 -35.16 -30.25
C ARG A 129 37.01 -36.06 -31.44
N TYR A 130 38.00 -36.31 -32.28
CA TYR A 130 37.86 -37.19 -33.43
C TYR A 130 39.11 -38.02 -33.65
N GLN A 131 38.93 -39.17 -34.29
CA GLN A 131 40.01 -40.10 -34.63
C GLN A 131 40.07 -40.27 -36.15
N LEU A 132 41.29 -40.21 -36.70
CA LEU A 132 41.56 -40.42 -38.13
C LEU A 132 42.46 -41.64 -38.31
N SER A 133 42.11 -42.52 -39.23
CA SER A 133 43.03 -43.55 -39.73
C SER A 133 43.75 -43.09 -40.99
N SER A 134 44.90 -43.72 -41.26
CA SER A 134 45.70 -43.48 -42.48
C SER A 134 46.10 -42.01 -42.70
N TYR A 135 46.09 -41.20 -41.64
CA TYR A 135 46.51 -39.80 -41.69
C TYR A 135 48.00 -39.69 -41.99
N ARG A 136 48.34 -38.83 -42.95
CA ARG A 136 49.72 -38.43 -43.24
C ARG A 136 49.83 -36.93 -43.05
N SER A 137 50.97 -36.49 -42.51
CA SER A 137 51.26 -35.06 -42.39
C SER A 137 51.06 -34.36 -43.74
N GLY A 138 50.24 -33.32 -43.76
CA GLY A 138 49.84 -32.60 -44.99
C GLY A 138 48.48 -33.00 -45.57
N CYS A 139 47.78 -34.02 -45.05
CA CYS A 139 46.40 -34.31 -45.45
C CYS A 139 45.46 -33.20 -44.96
N ALA A 140 44.62 -32.68 -45.85
CA ALA A 140 43.64 -31.66 -45.51
C ALA A 140 42.53 -32.26 -44.62
N VAL A 141 42.39 -31.71 -43.42
CA VAL A 141 41.31 -32.03 -42.48
C VAL A 141 40.54 -30.75 -42.23
N THR A 142 39.22 -30.82 -42.41
CA THR A 142 38.31 -29.72 -42.11
C THR A 142 37.31 -30.20 -41.06
N ALA A 143 37.16 -29.42 -40.00
CA ALA A 143 36.25 -29.73 -38.91
C ALA A 143 35.29 -28.57 -38.68
N ARG A 144 34.06 -28.89 -38.33
CA ARG A 144 33.04 -27.98 -37.83
C ARG A 144 32.62 -28.52 -36.47
N ALA A 145 32.87 -27.75 -35.42
CA ALA A 145 32.58 -28.19 -34.06
C ALA A 145 31.10 -28.45 -33.84
N GLY A 146 30.21 -27.73 -34.54
CA GLY A 146 28.76 -27.80 -34.33
C GLY A 146 28.47 -27.40 -32.88
N THR A 147 28.28 -26.11 -32.60
CA THR A 147 28.20 -25.65 -31.21
C THR A 147 27.17 -24.56 -31.11
N TYR A 148 26.24 -24.74 -30.18
CA TYR A 148 25.34 -23.70 -29.75
C TYR A 148 26.01 -22.94 -28.59
N VAL A 149 26.01 -21.61 -28.67
CA VAL A 149 26.52 -20.75 -27.61
C VAL A 149 25.34 -19.98 -27.04
N ASP A 150 25.16 -20.09 -25.74
CA ASP A 150 24.08 -19.44 -24.99
C ASP A 150 24.62 -18.60 -23.83
N VAL A 151 23.76 -17.81 -23.20
CA VAL A 151 24.05 -17.12 -21.94
C VAL A 151 23.26 -17.79 -20.83
N CYS A 152 23.91 -18.33 -19.81
CA CYS A 152 23.24 -18.97 -18.68
C CYS A 152 24.02 -18.74 -17.38
N PHE A 153 23.45 -19.16 -16.23
CA PHE A 153 24.21 -19.28 -14.99
C PHE A 153 25.31 -20.33 -15.17
N THR A 154 26.57 -19.92 -14.99
CA THR A 154 27.73 -20.79 -15.27
C THR A 154 27.86 -21.95 -14.27
N GLU A 155 27.21 -21.82 -13.11
CA GLU A 155 27.13 -22.86 -12.11
C GLU A 155 25.81 -23.61 -12.25
N GLY A 156 25.87 -24.91 -12.51
CA GLY A 156 24.70 -25.79 -12.47
C GLY A 156 23.79 -25.80 -13.71
N PHE A 157 24.10 -25.07 -14.79
CA PHE A 157 23.34 -25.20 -16.03
C PHE A 157 23.70 -26.48 -16.78
N VAL A 158 22.75 -27.40 -16.87
CA VAL A 158 22.83 -28.59 -17.72
C VAL A 158 21.63 -28.56 -18.67
N PRO A 159 21.82 -28.34 -19.98
CA PRO A 159 20.74 -28.40 -20.95
C PRO A 159 20.29 -29.86 -21.10
N ALA A 160 18.98 -30.10 -21.10
CA ALA A 160 18.41 -31.43 -21.31
C ALA A 160 18.64 -31.95 -22.74
N ASP A 161 18.59 -31.04 -23.71
CA ASP A 161 18.87 -31.28 -25.12
C ASP A 161 19.35 -30.01 -25.83
N GLY A 162 19.60 -30.07 -27.14
CA GLY A 162 20.07 -28.92 -27.92
C GLY A 162 19.06 -27.78 -28.07
N GLU A 163 17.79 -28.00 -27.72
CA GLU A 163 16.71 -27.02 -27.78
C GLU A 163 16.37 -26.43 -26.39
N ASP A 164 17.01 -26.92 -25.33
CA ASP A 164 16.89 -26.42 -23.95
C ASP A 164 17.84 -25.25 -23.72
N THR A 165 17.45 -24.10 -24.27
CA THR A 165 18.21 -22.84 -24.22
C THR A 165 17.71 -21.93 -23.11
N PHE A 166 18.56 -21.05 -22.61
CA PHE A 166 18.21 -20.01 -21.65
C PHE A 166 17.09 -19.12 -22.18
N VAL A 167 17.13 -18.75 -23.46
CA VAL A 167 16.05 -17.98 -24.12
C VAL A 167 14.73 -18.73 -24.05
N ARG A 168 14.74 -20.05 -24.25
CA ARG A 168 13.52 -20.86 -24.15
C ARG A 168 13.03 -20.98 -22.71
N ARG A 169 13.92 -21.22 -21.75
CA ARG A 169 13.59 -21.22 -20.31
C ARG A 169 13.02 -19.86 -19.87
N LEU A 170 13.61 -18.76 -20.32
CA LEU A 170 13.14 -17.39 -20.06
C LEU A 170 11.77 -17.13 -20.68
N SER A 171 11.55 -17.61 -21.90
CA SER A 171 10.24 -17.50 -22.56
C SER A 171 9.16 -18.23 -21.75
N LEU A 172 9.47 -19.41 -21.19
CA LEU A 172 8.57 -20.16 -20.32
C LEU A 172 8.26 -19.41 -19.02
N VAL A 173 9.27 -18.79 -18.40
CA VAL A 173 9.10 -17.99 -17.18
C VAL A 173 8.21 -16.77 -17.45
N ILE A 174 8.49 -16.02 -18.53
CA ILE A 174 7.69 -14.85 -18.93
C ILE A 174 6.26 -15.27 -19.24
N GLU A 175 6.05 -16.37 -19.98
CA GLU A 175 4.72 -16.91 -20.26
C GLU A 175 3.97 -17.26 -18.97
N ALA A 176 4.63 -17.94 -18.02
CA ALA A 176 4.03 -18.31 -16.73
C ALA A 176 3.58 -17.07 -15.95
N VAL A 177 4.48 -16.10 -15.74
CA VAL A 177 4.19 -14.86 -14.99
C VAL A 177 3.08 -14.04 -15.67
N THR A 178 3.13 -13.92 -16.99
CA THR A 178 2.14 -13.15 -17.76
C THR A 178 0.75 -13.81 -17.68
N ARG A 179 0.68 -15.15 -17.76
CA ARG A 179 -0.59 -15.88 -17.62
C ARG A 179 -1.16 -15.70 -16.22
N PHE A 180 -0.35 -15.77 -15.17
CA PHE A 180 -0.80 -15.47 -13.81
C PHE A 180 -1.38 -14.05 -13.71
N ALA A 181 -0.66 -13.04 -14.20
CA ALA A 181 -1.12 -11.66 -14.14
C ALA A 181 -2.44 -11.45 -14.91
N LEU A 182 -2.55 -11.99 -16.12
CA LEU A 182 -3.76 -11.87 -16.95
C LEU A 182 -4.94 -12.64 -16.34
N SER A 183 -4.73 -13.86 -15.85
CA SER A 183 -5.77 -14.67 -15.22
C SER A 183 -6.23 -14.05 -13.91
N PHE A 184 -5.32 -13.52 -13.08
CA PHE A 184 -5.70 -12.78 -11.88
C PHE A 184 -6.54 -11.55 -12.22
N ALA A 185 -6.09 -10.71 -13.16
CA ALA A 185 -6.82 -9.53 -13.59
C ALA A 185 -8.20 -9.90 -14.17
N TRP A 186 -8.27 -10.95 -14.98
CA TRP A 186 -9.53 -11.44 -15.55
C TRP A 186 -10.47 -11.95 -14.47
N LEU A 187 -10.04 -12.87 -13.59
CA LEU A 187 -10.86 -13.39 -12.48
C LEU A 187 -11.35 -12.26 -11.57
N SER A 188 -10.47 -11.32 -11.20
CA SER A 188 -10.85 -10.15 -10.41
C SER A 188 -11.89 -9.26 -11.11
N SER A 189 -11.85 -9.16 -12.45
CA SER A 189 -12.84 -8.40 -13.23
C SER A 189 -14.21 -9.08 -13.31
N GLN A 190 -14.26 -10.41 -13.16
CA GLN A 190 -15.51 -11.17 -13.19
C GLN A 190 -16.26 -11.11 -11.86
N VAL A 191 -15.58 -10.77 -10.77
CA VAL A 191 -16.17 -10.67 -9.43
C VAL A 191 -16.35 -9.19 -9.07
N PRO A 192 -17.55 -8.61 -9.24
CA PRO A 192 -17.77 -7.22 -8.87
C PRO A 192 -17.56 -7.07 -7.35
N GLY A 193 -16.61 -6.23 -6.96
CA GLY A 193 -16.48 -5.66 -5.61
C GLY A 193 -16.18 -6.66 -4.47
N SER A 194 -15.47 -7.77 -4.70
CA SER A 194 -15.19 -8.72 -3.61
C SER A 194 -14.09 -8.23 -2.66
N ARG A 195 -14.49 -7.50 -1.62
CA ARG A 195 -13.71 -7.38 -0.39
C ARG A 195 -14.61 -7.77 0.76
N ARG A 196 -14.62 -9.06 1.08
CA ARG A 196 -15.21 -9.52 2.34
C ARG A 196 -14.44 -8.83 3.48
N VAL A 197 -15.14 -8.33 4.51
CA VAL A 197 -14.47 -8.05 5.78
C VAL A 197 -13.97 -9.38 6.26
N LEU A 198 -12.67 -9.56 6.18
CA LEU A 198 -12.05 -10.45 7.13
C LEU A 198 -11.83 -9.56 8.32
N SER A 199 -12.35 -9.95 9.49
CA SER A 199 -11.75 -9.51 10.74
C SER A 199 -10.26 -9.78 10.52
N ALA A 200 -9.44 -8.73 10.36
CA ALA A 200 -8.03 -8.96 10.13
C ALA A 200 -7.60 -9.77 11.35
N GLY A 201 -7.15 -10.99 11.09
CA GLY A 201 -6.99 -12.01 12.11
C GLY A 201 -6.27 -11.36 13.26
N GLN A 202 -6.87 -11.45 14.47
CA GLN A 202 -6.43 -10.79 15.69
C GLN A 202 -4.94 -10.49 15.60
N SER A 203 -4.58 -9.30 15.12
CA SER A 203 -3.29 -8.75 15.49
C SER A 203 -3.49 -8.66 16.97
N SER A 204 -2.94 -9.62 17.73
CA SER A 204 -3.13 -9.62 19.16
C SER A 204 -2.85 -8.19 19.59
N PRO A 205 -3.76 -7.52 20.33
CA PRO A 205 -3.59 -6.13 20.72
C PRO A 205 -2.21 -5.82 21.34
N GLY A 206 -1.45 -6.87 21.71
CA GLY A 206 -0.10 -6.83 22.25
C GLY A 206 1.09 -6.68 21.29
N ASP A 207 0.98 -6.76 19.96
CA ASP A 207 2.20 -6.63 19.11
C ASP A 207 2.60 -5.19 18.81
N ALA A 208 1.69 -4.24 18.97
CA ALA A 208 1.99 -2.82 18.79
C ALA A 208 2.40 -2.12 20.09
N TRP A 209 1.81 -2.54 21.21
CA TRP A 209 1.97 -1.96 22.54
C TRP A 209 2.20 -3.06 23.57
N ILE A 210 3.46 -3.23 23.97
CA ILE A 210 3.83 -4.21 24.98
C ILE A 210 3.85 -3.48 26.32
N ALA A 211 2.94 -3.81 27.25
CA ALA A 211 3.02 -3.23 28.59
C ALA A 211 4.41 -3.49 29.17
N ALA A 212 5.09 -2.47 29.69
CA ALA A 212 6.50 -2.59 30.10
C ALA A 212 6.72 -3.71 31.14
N ALA A 213 5.73 -3.97 32.00
CA ALA A 213 5.76 -5.07 32.96
C ALA A 213 5.76 -6.48 32.32
N ARG A 214 5.34 -6.60 31.06
CA ARG A 214 5.32 -7.86 30.27
C ARG A 214 6.46 -7.95 29.28
N SER A 215 7.32 -6.93 29.19
CA SER A 215 8.44 -6.93 28.26
C SER A 215 9.57 -7.84 28.72
N SER A 216 10.25 -8.44 27.74
CA SER A 216 11.49 -9.20 27.94
C SER A 216 12.66 -8.35 28.41
N ARG A 217 12.55 -7.00 28.37
CA ARG A 217 13.60 -6.07 28.81
C ARG A 217 13.71 -5.92 30.33
N HIS A 218 12.76 -6.46 31.10
CA HIS A 218 12.78 -6.49 32.58
C HIS A 218 13.07 -5.12 33.24
N TRP A 219 12.26 -4.11 32.93
CA TRP A 219 12.41 -2.75 33.50
C TRP A 219 12.34 -2.73 35.02
N SER A 220 13.20 -1.91 35.64
CA SER A 220 13.12 -1.67 37.08
C SER A 220 11.93 -0.76 37.42
N ALA A 221 11.37 -0.94 38.61
CA ALA A 221 10.29 -0.07 39.11
C ALA A 221 10.73 1.41 39.16
N GLU A 222 12.03 1.66 39.40
CA GLU A 222 12.61 3.00 39.42
C GLU A 222 12.66 3.63 38.01
N GLN A 223 13.02 2.87 36.98
CA GLN A 223 13.02 3.34 35.58
C GLN A 223 11.62 3.68 35.10
N LEU A 224 10.63 2.83 35.42
CA LEU A 224 9.24 3.09 35.07
C LEU A 224 8.65 4.27 35.84
N ALA A 225 9.01 4.43 37.12
CA ALA A 225 8.61 5.58 37.92
C ALA A 225 9.25 6.88 37.41
N ALA A 226 10.54 6.86 37.06
CA ALA A 226 11.24 8.00 36.49
C ALA A 226 10.60 8.45 35.17
N LEU A 227 10.29 7.51 34.28
CA LEU A 227 9.57 7.79 33.04
C LEU A 227 8.16 8.33 33.28
N ALA A 228 7.39 7.71 34.17
CA ALA A 228 6.05 8.18 34.50
C ALA A 228 6.04 9.57 35.15
N SER A 229 7.14 9.95 35.79
CA SER A 229 7.35 11.28 36.37
C SER A 229 8.00 12.29 35.44
N SER A 230 8.36 11.90 34.20
CA SER A 230 8.94 12.82 33.23
C SER A 230 7.87 13.73 32.64
N ASP A 231 8.25 14.96 32.29
CA ASP A 231 7.31 16.00 31.82
C ASP A 231 6.51 15.57 30.57
N ILE A 232 7.10 14.71 29.73
CA ILE A 232 6.51 14.24 28.47
C ILE A 232 6.08 12.77 28.51
N GLY A 233 6.44 12.02 29.56
CA GLY A 233 6.13 10.60 29.67
C GLY A 233 6.77 9.72 28.58
N LEU A 234 7.78 10.21 27.85
CA LEU A 234 8.42 9.51 26.73
C LEU A 234 9.86 9.11 27.06
N GLY A 235 10.26 7.92 26.62
CA GLY A 235 11.64 7.43 26.70
C GLY A 235 12.05 6.77 25.38
N ARG A 236 13.32 6.93 25.01
CA ARG A 236 13.92 6.28 23.84
C ARG A 236 14.74 5.08 24.28
N VAL A 237 14.58 3.96 23.59
CA VAL A 237 15.40 2.76 23.78
C VAL A 237 15.95 2.36 22.42
N GLU A 238 17.25 2.49 22.26
CA GLU A 238 17.96 2.06 21.05
C GLU A 238 18.56 0.68 21.25
N ASP A 239 18.08 -0.27 20.47
CA ASP A 239 18.73 -1.56 20.29
C ASP A 239 19.44 -1.60 18.94
N THR A 240 20.31 -2.60 18.78
CA THR A 240 21.06 -2.85 17.55
C THR A 240 20.15 -2.95 16.33
N ASP A 241 18.93 -3.50 16.48
CA ASP A 241 18.05 -3.79 15.34
C ASP A 241 16.70 -3.04 15.37
N THR A 242 16.31 -2.41 16.48
CA THR A 242 14.97 -1.81 16.63
C THR A 242 14.98 -0.47 17.34
N PHE A 243 14.15 0.47 16.87
CA PHE A 243 13.86 1.72 17.57
C PHE A 243 12.62 1.51 18.45
N THR A 244 12.77 1.57 19.77
CA THR A 244 11.64 1.36 20.70
C THR A 244 11.38 2.63 21.50
N LEU A 245 10.12 3.08 21.50
CA LEU A 245 9.66 4.15 22.35
C LEU A 245 8.99 3.58 23.60
N MET A 246 9.31 4.16 24.75
CA MET A 246 8.57 3.96 26.00
C MET A 246 7.58 5.10 26.12
N VAL A 247 6.29 4.78 26.24
CA VAL A 247 5.22 5.77 26.34
C VAL A 247 4.44 5.56 27.62
N SER A 248 4.44 6.58 28.47
CA SER A 248 3.62 6.67 29.68
C SER A 248 2.21 7.11 29.31
N THR A 249 1.21 6.36 29.77
CA THR A 249 -0.20 6.66 29.58
C THR A 249 -0.93 6.54 30.93
N PRO A 250 -2.17 7.04 31.05
CA PRO A 250 -2.97 6.82 32.26
C PRO A 250 -3.17 5.33 32.61
N SER A 251 -3.07 4.43 31.62
CA SER A 251 -3.20 2.98 31.78
C SER A 251 -1.88 2.28 32.12
N GLY A 252 -0.77 3.02 32.25
CA GLY A 252 0.56 2.51 32.55
C GLY A 252 1.60 2.86 31.47
N VAL A 253 2.80 2.30 31.63
CA VAL A 253 3.91 2.46 30.68
C VAL A 253 3.93 1.31 29.69
N PHE A 254 4.14 1.64 28.42
CA PHE A 254 4.16 0.68 27.33
C PHE A 254 5.37 0.89 26.42
N GLU A 255 5.83 -0.21 25.82
CA GLU A 255 6.79 -0.24 24.72
C GLU A 255 6.07 -0.22 23.39
N ARG A 256 6.51 0.72 22.55
CA ARG A 256 6.13 0.87 21.15
C ARG A 256 7.36 0.64 20.28
N VAL A 257 7.44 -0.56 19.71
CA VAL A 257 8.48 -0.87 18.71
C VAL A 257 8.10 -0.20 17.40
N ILE A 258 9.03 0.58 16.85
CA ILE A 258 8.95 1.15 15.52
C ILE A 258 9.91 0.37 14.64
N PRO A 259 9.39 -0.42 13.69
CA PRO A 259 10.23 -1.22 12.80
C PRO A 259 11.23 -0.35 12.03
N ARG A 260 12.31 -0.95 11.55
CA ARG A 260 13.11 -0.33 10.49
C ARG A 260 12.27 -0.19 9.22
N ALA A 261 12.71 0.65 8.30
CA ALA A 261 12.04 0.81 7.02
C ALA A 261 12.00 -0.53 6.26
N THR A 262 10.87 -0.82 5.63
CA THR A 262 10.59 -2.09 4.92
C THR A 262 11.74 -2.45 3.97
N PRO A 263 12.16 -3.72 3.82
CA PRO A 263 13.25 -4.07 2.91
C PRO A 263 12.98 -3.62 1.46
N LEU A 264 14.01 -3.09 0.80
CA LEU A 264 13.92 -2.67 -0.61
C LEU A 264 14.00 -3.89 -1.53
N ARG A 265 13.28 -3.85 -2.66
CA ARG A 265 13.32 -4.90 -3.69
C ARG A 265 14.73 -5.03 -4.26
N HIS A 266 15.35 -6.20 -4.12
CA HIS A 266 16.77 -6.43 -4.41
C HIS A 266 17.16 -6.31 -5.90
N HIS A 267 16.22 -6.44 -6.83
CA HIS A 267 16.48 -6.41 -8.27
C HIS A 267 16.48 -5.00 -8.88
N ASP A 268 15.95 -4.01 -8.17
CA ASP A 268 15.87 -2.64 -8.64
C ASP A 268 17.09 -1.82 -8.18
N ARG A 269 17.43 -0.75 -8.93
CA ARG A 269 18.38 0.24 -8.42
C ARG A 269 17.82 0.82 -7.12
N ARG A 270 18.66 0.91 -6.07
CA ARG A 270 18.24 1.31 -4.73
C ARG A 270 17.41 2.59 -4.69
N GLY A 271 17.75 3.59 -5.51
CA GLY A 271 16.96 4.82 -5.66
C GLY A 271 15.52 4.55 -6.11
N THR A 272 15.35 3.84 -7.22
CA THR A 272 14.03 3.45 -7.75
C THR A 272 13.26 2.57 -6.77
N ALA A 273 13.93 1.61 -6.13
CA ALA A 273 13.30 0.76 -5.10
C ALA A 273 12.77 1.59 -3.92
N ALA A 274 13.53 2.60 -3.49
CA ALA A 274 13.15 3.49 -2.39
C ALA A 274 11.98 4.41 -2.78
N GLU A 275 11.96 4.91 -4.01
CA GLU A 275 10.84 5.69 -4.54
C GLU A 275 9.54 4.87 -4.54
N MET A 276 9.61 3.64 -5.04
CA MET A 276 8.47 2.72 -5.03
C MET A 276 8.03 2.38 -3.61
N ALA A 277 8.94 2.07 -2.70
CA ALA A 277 8.61 1.75 -1.32
C ALA A 277 7.88 2.90 -0.59
N VAL A 278 8.31 4.15 -0.81
CA VAL A 278 7.65 5.34 -0.25
C VAL A 278 6.23 5.51 -0.78
N GLN A 279 6.03 5.33 -2.08
CA GLN A 279 4.71 5.40 -2.71
C GLN A 279 3.81 4.24 -2.26
N ASP A 280 4.34 3.02 -2.21
CA ASP A 280 3.66 1.81 -1.76
C ASP A 280 3.19 1.97 -0.30
N ALA A 281 4.01 2.53 0.59
CA ALA A 281 3.62 2.80 1.98
C ALA A 281 2.42 3.77 2.05
N ALA A 282 2.47 4.86 1.27
CA ALA A 282 1.39 5.85 1.22
C ALA A 282 0.09 5.26 0.62
N ALA A 283 0.21 4.41 -0.39
CA ALA A 283 -0.93 3.75 -1.04
C ALA A 283 -1.50 2.59 -0.21
N THR A 284 -0.66 1.88 0.54
CA THR A 284 -1.07 0.73 1.35
C THR A 284 -1.86 1.16 2.57
N TRP A 285 -1.33 2.12 3.33
CA TRP A 285 -1.95 2.56 4.59
C TRP A 285 -2.85 3.78 4.42
N GLY A 286 -2.54 4.66 3.46
CA GLY A 286 -3.42 5.72 2.96
C GLY A 286 -4.21 5.24 1.73
N LEU A 287 -4.76 6.14 0.92
CA LEU A 287 -5.47 5.75 -0.31
C LEU A 287 -4.59 5.92 -1.56
N PRO A 288 -4.52 4.92 -2.46
CA PRO A 288 -3.78 5.04 -3.73
C PRO A 288 -4.29 6.20 -4.60
N ASP A 289 -5.56 6.60 -4.43
CA ASP A 289 -6.19 7.69 -5.16
C ASP A 289 -5.51 9.04 -4.98
N PHE A 290 -4.81 9.24 -3.87
CA PHE A 290 -4.10 10.48 -3.54
C PHE A 290 -2.61 10.44 -3.87
N VAL A 291 -2.07 9.27 -4.23
CA VAL A 291 -0.66 9.10 -4.58
C VAL A 291 -0.52 9.26 -6.09
N MET A 292 0.26 10.23 -6.55
CA MET A 292 0.47 10.45 -7.99
C MET A 292 1.82 9.93 -8.41
N ALA A 293 1.81 9.15 -9.49
CA ALA A 293 3.03 8.65 -10.11
C ALA A 293 3.85 9.81 -10.73
N PRO A 294 5.18 9.69 -10.77
CA PRO A 294 6.05 10.64 -11.47
C PRO A 294 5.59 10.81 -12.92
N SER A 295 5.22 12.03 -13.31
CA SER A 295 4.91 12.34 -14.71
C SER A 295 6.12 12.93 -15.41
N VAL A 296 6.45 12.33 -16.55
CA VAL A 296 7.57 12.73 -17.39
C VAL A 296 7.04 13.66 -18.48
N GLU A 297 7.43 14.92 -18.46
CA GLU A 297 7.10 15.85 -19.56
C GLU A 297 8.32 16.15 -20.43
N ARG A 298 8.11 16.08 -21.75
CA ARG A 298 9.11 16.54 -22.74
C ARG A 298 8.95 18.03 -22.99
N LYS A 299 9.97 18.82 -22.63
CA LYS A 299 10.06 20.23 -23.04
C LYS A 299 11.33 20.42 -23.88
N GLY A 300 11.16 20.48 -25.20
CA GLY A 300 12.26 20.52 -26.16
C GLY A 300 12.98 19.17 -26.30
N ARG A 301 14.32 19.18 -26.35
CA ARG A 301 15.14 17.94 -26.36
C ARG A 301 15.34 17.32 -24.97
N GLY A 302 14.88 17.99 -23.91
CA GLY A 302 15.02 17.53 -22.52
C GLY A 302 13.77 16.82 -22.00
N VAL A 303 14.00 15.79 -21.20
CA VAL A 303 12.99 15.07 -20.41
C VAL A 303 13.04 15.63 -18.99
N ARG A 304 11.92 16.06 -18.42
CA ARG A 304 11.87 16.56 -17.05
C ARG A 304 10.69 15.96 -16.29
N GLU A 305 11.02 15.24 -15.23
CA GLU A 305 10.05 14.72 -14.26
C GLU A 305 9.56 15.83 -13.34
N ILE A 306 8.28 15.76 -12.93
CA ILE A 306 7.68 16.76 -12.04
C ILE A 306 8.13 16.56 -10.59
N SER A 307 8.16 15.32 -10.09
CA SER A 307 8.74 14.91 -8.79
C SER A 307 8.87 13.39 -8.69
N ASP A 308 9.64 12.92 -7.71
CA ASP A 308 9.81 11.49 -7.35
C ASP A 308 8.53 10.92 -6.72
N GLY A 309 7.67 11.78 -6.17
CA GLY A 309 6.33 11.46 -5.70
C GLY A 309 5.52 12.73 -5.40
N LEU A 310 4.20 12.59 -5.41
CA LEU A 310 3.28 13.68 -5.06
C LEU A 310 2.06 13.08 -4.34
N LEU A 311 1.66 13.68 -3.23
CA LEU A 311 0.38 13.43 -2.59
C LEU A 311 -0.54 14.64 -2.79
N ALA A 312 -1.81 14.40 -3.14
CA ALA A 312 -2.82 15.46 -3.24
C ALA A 312 -4.16 14.96 -2.67
N VAL A 313 -4.61 15.57 -1.58
CA VAL A 313 -5.82 15.23 -0.85
C VAL A 313 -6.57 16.50 -0.47
N GLY A 314 -7.75 16.71 -1.06
CA GLY A 314 -8.51 17.95 -0.86
C GLY A 314 -7.74 19.17 -1.38
N ASP A 315 -7.60 20.17 -0.52
CA ASP A 315 -6.87 21.42 -0.73
C ASP A 315 -5.41 21.36 -0.22
N GLN A 316 -4.94 20.21 0.24
CA GLN A 316 -3.58 20.03 0.73
C GLN A 316 -2.79 19.05 -0.13
N GLY A 317 -1.49 19.31 -0.25
CA GLY A 317 -0.58 18.47 -1.03
C GLY A 317 0.83 18.41 -0.48
N VAL A 318 1.52 17.33 -0.85
CA VAL A 318 2.92 17.06 -0.46
C VAL A 318 3.73 16.76 -1.71
N VAL A 319 4.81 17.50 -1.93
CA VAL A 319 5.82 17.14 -2.94
C VAL A 319 6.91 16.33 -2.26
N VAL A 320 7.15 15.12 -2.77
CA VAL A 320 8.13 14.21 -2.21
C VAL A 320 9.38 14.16 -3.10
N GLN A 321 10.54 14.21 -2.45
CA GLN A 321 11.84 13.96 -3.07
C GLN A 321 12.57 12.89 -2.27
N ILE A 322 12.99 11.82 -2.94
CA ILE A 322 13.71 10.71 -2.32
C ILE A 322 15.20 10.82 -2.69
N LYS A 323 16.06 10.58 -1.70
CA LYS A 323 17.52 10.53 -1.89
C LYS A 323 18.06 9.28 -1.20
N ALA A 324 18.42 8.29 -2.00
CA ALA A 324 18.96 7.02 -1.52
C ALA A 324 20.48 7.00 -1.55
N ARG A 325 21.11 6.48 -0.49
CA ARG A 325 22.55 6.23 -0.43
C ARG A 325 22.90 4.97 -1.22
N GLU A 326 23.53 5.13 -2.37
CA GLU A 326 24.10 4.03 -3.15
C GLU A 326 25.49 3.66 -2.62
N GLY A 327 25.81 2.37 -2.46
CA GLY A 327 27.11 1.88 -1.99
C GLY A 327 27.28 1.82 -0.46
N GLU A 328 28.44 1.35 0.00
CA GLU A 328 28.73 1.21 1.43
C GLU A 328 28.91 2.57 2.12
N PRO A 329 28.42 2.71 3.37
CA PRO A 329 28.70 3.87 4.21
C PRO A 329 30.20 4.08 4.42
N ALA A 330 30.65 5.34 4.41
CA ALA A 330 31.99 5.75 4.73
C ALA A 330 32.09 6.20 6.21
N SER A 331 32.99 7.13 6.53
CA SER A 331 33.05 7.70 7.88
C SER A 331 31.81 8.54 8.22
N VAL A 332 31.48 8.64 9.50
CA VAL A 332 30.34 9.41 10.02
C VAL A 332 30.35 10.85 9.50
N GLU A 333 31.50 11.52 9.43
CA GLU A 333 31.58 12.90 8.95
C GLU A 333 31.21 13.04 7.47
N ARG A 334 31.58 12.04 6.65
CA ARG A 334 31.23 12.01 5.23
C ARG A 334 29.76 11.73 5.02
N GLU A 335 29.19 10.80 5.78
CA GLU A 335 27.75 10.50 5.69
C GLU A 335 26.91 11.67 6.21
N THR A 336 27.29 12.32 7.31
CA THR A 336 26.67 13.57 7.77
C THR A 336 26.68 14.65 6.68
N SER A 337 27.85 14.87 6.07
CA SER A 337 27.98 15.84 4.97
C SER A 337 27.14 15.46 3.75
N TRP A 338 27.05 14.16 3.45
CA TRP A 338 26.23 13.65 2.36
C TRP A 338 24.74 13.89 2.63
N VAL A 339 24.23 13.52 3.81
CA VAL A 339 22.83 13.68 4.18
C VAL A 339 22.41 15.15 4.11
N LEU A 340 23.17 16.05 4.74
CA LEU A 340 22.86 17.50 4.73
C LEU A 340 22.87 18.08 3.32
N LYS A 341 23.82 17.65 2.48
CA LYS A 341 23.86 18.02 1.06
C LYS A 341 22.63 17.52 0.30
N GLN A 342 22.18 16.28 0.55
CA GLN A 342 20.99 15.72 -0.09
C GLN A 342 19.71 16.44 0.34
N ILE A 343 19.55 16.74 1.63
CA ILE A 343 18.41 17.52 2.14
C ILE A 343 18.36 18.88 1.45
N THR A 344 19.49 19.58 1.35
CA THR A 344 19.56 20.89 0.68
C THR A 344 19.22 20.79 -0.82
N ALA A 345 19.68 19.73 -1.49
CA ALA A 345 19.40 19.50 -2.90
C ALA A 345 17.92 19.19 -3.14
N ALA A 346 17.34 18.31 -2.33
CA ALA A 346 15.92 17.96 -2.36
C ALA A 346 15.04 19.19 -2.10
N GLY A 347 15.36 20.03 -1.11
CA GLY A 347 14.63 21.27 -0.83
C GLY A 347 14.56 22.21 -2.05
N LYS A 348 15.68 22.38 -2.78
CA LYS A 348 15.70 23.18 -4.02
C LYS A 348 14.85 22.56 -5.14
N GLN A 349 14.83 21.23 -5.25
CA GLN A 349 14.00 20.52 -6.24
C GLN A 349 12.51 20.71 -5.91
N ILE A 350 12.13 20.50 -4.65
CA ILE A 350 10.77 20.72 -4.13
C ILE A 350 10.28 22.14 -4.44
N GLU A 351 11.06 23.17 -4.10
CA GLU A 351 10.68 24.56 -4.39
C GLU A 351 10.44 24.80 -5.88
N GLY A 352 11.28 24.21 -6.73
CA GLY A 352 11.12 24.25 -8.17
C GLY A 352 9.81 23.63 -8.63
N THR A 353 9.45 22.49 -8.06
CA THR A 353 8.21 21.75 -8.36
C THR A 353 6.98 22.47 -7.83
N VAL A 354 6.96 22.91 -6.58
CA VAL A 354 5.83 23.65 -5.99
C VAL A 354 5.58 24.95 -6.74
N ARG A 355 6.63 25.70 -7.10
CA ARG A 355 6.47 26.92 -7.92
C ARG A 355 5.79 26.62 -9.25
N ARG A 356 6.06 25.45 -9.84
CA ARG A 356 5.44 25.01 -11.09
C ARG A 356 3.99 24.62 -10.87
N LEU A 357 3.69 23.81 -9.85
CA LEU A 357 2.33 23.37 -9.53
C LEU A 357 1.42 24.56 -9.19
N ARG A 358 1.94 25.58 -8.49
CA ARG A 358 1.18 26.81 -8.20
C ARG A 358 0.87 27.68 -9.43
N ALA A 359 1.43 27.39 -10.60
CA ALA A 359 1.23 28.19 -11.80
C ALA A 359 0.02 27.75 -12.63
N GLU A 360 -0.29 26.46 -12.65
CA GLU A 360 -1.34 25.90 -13.51
C GLU A 360 -1.87 24.56 -12.97
N SER A 361 -3.09 24.19 -13.36
CA SER A 361 -3.59 22.84 -13.10
C SER A 361 -2.79 21.81 -13.93
N VAL A 362 -2.53 20.63 -13.36
CA VAL A 362 -1.80 19.54 -14.02
C VAL A 362 -2.62 18.26 -14.06
N HIS A 363 -2.45 17.47 -15.11
CA HIS A 363 -3.01 16.12 -15.16
C HIS A 363 -1.96 15.10 -14.74
N MET A 364 -2.32 14.22 -13.81
CA MET A 364 -1.42 13.17 -13.32
C MET A 364 -2.15 11.83 -13.27
N VAL A 365 -1.38 10.75 -13.15
CA VAL A 365 -1.91 9.41 -12.98
C VAL A 365 -1.77 9.04 -11.51
N ASN A 366 -2.88 8.67 -10.86
CA ASN A 366 -2.85 8.26 -9.47
C ASN A 366 -2.40 6.79 -9.31
N GLY A 367 -2.25 6.32 -8.07
CA GLY A 367 -1.82 4.96 -7.75
C GLY A 367 -2.79 3.86 -8.21
N ARG A 368 -3.97 4.22 -8.72
CA ARG A 368 -4.91 3.30 -9.38
C ARG A 368 -4.85 3.32 -10.91
N GLY A 369 -3.98 4.14 -11.50
CA GLY A 369 -3.89 4.31 -12.93
C GLY A 369 -4.92 5.28 -13.53
N HIS A 370 -5.70 5.98 -12.71
CA HIS A 370 -6.68 6.96 -13.19
C HIS A 370 -6.01 8.32 -13.45
N ARG A 371 -6.40 8.97 -14.55
CA ARG A 371 -5.90 10.30 -14.91
C ARG A 371 -6.73 11.38 -14.23
N VAL A 372 -6.20 12.00 -13.19
CA VAL A 372 -6.89 13.04 -12.41
C VAL A 372 -6.35 14.43 -12.73
N ARG A 373 -7.20 15.45 -12.62
CA ARG A 373 -6.78 16.85 -12.70
C ARG A 373 -6.52 17.40 -11.29
N ILE A 374 -5.34 17.95 -11.07
CA ILE A 374 -4.96 18.62 -9.83
C ILE A 374 -4.93 20.11 -10.10
N ASP A 375 -5.76 20.87 -9.39
CA ASP A 375 -5.72 22.32 -9.45
C ASP A 375 -4.62 22.88 -8.55
N GLY A 376 -3.37 22.80 -9.02
CA GLY A 376 -2.19 23.13 -8.22
C GLY A 376 -2.17 24.51 -7.55
N PRO A 377 -2.74 25.59 -8.15
CA PRO A 377 -2.89 26.89 -7.48
C PRO A 377 -3.84 26.88 -6.26
N ALA A 378 -4.83 25.99 -6.23
CA ALA A 378 -5.78 25.86 -5.13
C ALA A 378 -5.28 24.92 -4.00
N VAL A 379 -4.13 24.27 -4.20
CA VAL A 379 -3.55 23.35 -3.24
C VAL A 379 -2.48 24.05 -2.42
N ASP A 380 -2.53 23.90 -1.10
CA ASP A 380 -1.44 24.28 -0.21
C ASP A 380 -0.39 23.16 -0.13
N TRP A 381 0.86 23.53 -0.35
CA TRP A 381 1.95 22.59 -0.62
C TRP A 381 3.01 22.63 0.47
N VAL A 382 3.34 21.45 1.01
CA VAL A 382 4.54 21.21 1.82
C VAL A 382 5.50 20.27 1.09
N GLY A 383 6.80 20.41 1.37
CA GLY A 383 7.85 19.54 0.85
C GLY A 383 8.27 18.47 1.83
N VAL A 384 8.53 17.27 1.33
CA VAL A 384 9.17 16.21 2.12
C VAL A 384 10.40 15.68 1.40
N ALA A 385 11.55 15.75 2.06
CA ALA A 385 12.81 15.16 1.64
C ALA A 385 13.04 13.85 2.40
N ILE A 386 12.89 12.72 1.72
CA ILE A 386 13.08 11.40 2.33
C ILE A 386 14.51 10.94 2.07
N ILE A 387 15.22 10.63 3.14
CA ILE A 387 16.56 10.08 3.12
C ILE A 387 16.47 8.56 3.36
N GLU A 388 16.85 7.80 2.32
CA GLU A 388 17.03 6.35 2.42
C GLU A 388 18.52 6.08 2.64
N HIS A 389 18.87 5.69 3.86
CA HIS A 389 20.24 5.45 4.27
C HIS A 389 20.30 4.15 5.09
N PRO A 390 21.22 3.21 4.79
CA PRO A 390 21.29 1.94 5.51
C PRO A 390 21.69 2.11 6.99
N ASP A 391 22.50 3.13 7.28
CA ASP A 391 23.03 3.41 8.62
C ASP A 391 23.17 4.93 8.85
N PRO A 392 22.07 5.67 9.01
CA PRO A 392 22.10 7.14 9.06
C PRO A 392 22.86 7.62 10.31
N PRO A 393 23.65 8.71 10.23
CA PRO A 393 24.35 9.25 11.39
C PRO A 393 23.41 9.53 12.56
N GLU A 394 23.75 9.01 13.73
CA GLU A 394 23.01 9.24 14.97
C GLU A 394 23.03 10.72 15.37
N GLU A 395 21.96 11.19 16.00
CA GLU A 395 21.81 12.55 16.52
C GLU A 395 22.06 13.69 15.48
N LEU A 396 21.94 13.39 14.19
CA LEU A 396 22.15 14.38 13.14
C LEU A 396 21.12 15.52 13.21
N THR A 397 21.59 16.70 13.61
CA THR A 397 20.76 17.91 13.62
C THR A 397 20.43 18.38 12.21
N VAL A 398 19.14 18.59 11.93
CA VAL A 398 18.69 19.14 10.63
C VAL A 398 18.36 20.62 10.81
N ALA A 399 19.03 21.48 10.03
CA ALA A 399 18.72 22.91 10.03
C ALA A 399 17.35 23.16 9.39
N GLU A 400 16.65 24.17 9.90
CA GLU A 400 15.39 24.62 9.29
C GLU A 400 15.61 25.09 7.84
N HIS A 401 14.71 24.69 6.95
CA HIS A 401 14.75 25.12 5.56
C HIS A 401 14.07 26.50 5.44
N HIS A 402 14.83 27.55 5.13
CA HIS A 402 14.32 28.93 5.01
C HIS A 402 13.71 29.26 3.63
N GLY A 403 13.06 28.28 3.01
CA GLY A 403 12.40 28.43 1.70
C GLY A 403 11.03 29.10 1.76
N ARG A 404 10.46 29.40 0.59
CA ARG A 404 9.04 29.83 0.48
C ARG A 404 8.06 28.68 0.67
N THR A 405 8.53 27.45 0.48
CA THR A 405 7.79 26.21 0.71
C THR A 405 8.42 25.56 1.93
N PRO A 406 7.66 25.22 2.98
CA PRO A 406 8.19 24.48 4.11
C PRO A 406 8.68 23.09 3.65
N VAL A 407 9.84 22.65 4.15
CA VAL A 407 10.44 21.35 3.78
C VAL A 407 10.80 20.58 5.03
N ILE A 408 10.36 19.33 5.09
CA ILE A 408 10.53 18.40 6.20
C ILE A 408 11.47 17.29 5.74
N ALA A 409 12.55 17.05 6.46
CA ALA A 409 13.45 15.93 6.22
C ALA A 409 13.05 14.74 7.10
N LEU A 410 12.89 13.58 6.49
CA LEU A 410 12.49 12.33 7.15
C LEU A 410 13.42 11.18 6.74
N LEU A 411 13.62 10.20 7.61
CA LEU A 411 14.05 8.88 7.16
C LEU A 411 12.87 8.15 6.52
N ARG A 412 13.13 7.18 5.63
CA ARG A 412 12.04 6.36 5.06
C ARG A 412 11.23 5.63 6.14
N ARG A 413 11.88 5.21 7.22
CA ARG A 413 11.24 4.62 8.40
C ARG A 413 10.17 5.55 8.99
N ASP A 414 10.49 6.85 9.10
CA ASP A 414 9.60 7.83 9.71
C ASP A 414 8.34 8.04 8.85
N TRP A 415 8.52 8.05 7.52
CA TRP A 415 7.41 8.09 6.57
C TRP A 415 6.48 6.88 6.71
N GLU A 416 7.05 5.67 6.75
CA GLU A 416 6.29 4.43 6.95
C GLU A 416 5.60 4.40 8.32
N PHE A 417 6.26 4.91 9.36
CA PHE A 417 5.69 5.06 10.69
C PHE A 417 4.44 5.95 10.66
N LEU A 418 4.49 7.14 10.07
CA LEU A 418 3.36 8.07 10.03
C LEU A 418 2.14 7.43 9.33
N PHE A 419 2.38 6.78 8.20
CA PHE A 419 1.32 6.10 7.45
C PHE A 419 0.74 4.90 8.20
N ASN A 420 1.57 4.08 8.83
CA ASN A 420 1.12 2.97 9.65
C ASN A 420 0.37 3.44 10.91
N GLN A 421 0.81 4.54 11.52
CA GLN A 421 0.23 5.11 12.73
C GLN A 421 -1.15 5.72 12.48
N LEU A 422 -1.31 6.48 11.39
CA LEU A 422 -2.54 7.25 11.11
C LEU A 422 -3.50 6.55 10.16
N ARG A 423 -3.03 5.64 9.29
CA ARG A 423 -3.82 4.92 8.27
C ARG A 423 -4.77 5.83 7.46
N SER A 424 -4.30 7.04 7.15
CA SER A 424 -5.04 8.08 6.43
C SER A 424 -4.06 9.00 5.73
N THR A 425 -4.25 9.23 4.43
CA THR A 425 -3.43 10.20 3.69
C THR A 425 -3.75 11.61 4.15
N HIS A 426 -5.03 11.94 4.34
CA HIS A 426 -5.47 13.24 4.85
C HIS A 426 -4.84 13.56 6.22
N ALA A 427 -4.83 12.60 7.15
CA ALA A 427 -4.23 12.83 8.47
C ALA A 427 -2.70 12.99 8.41
N VAL A 428 -2.00 12.18 7.58
CA VAL A 428 -0.54 12.33 7.40
C VAL A 428 -0.19 13.67 6.77
N VAL A 429 -0.90 14.07 5.72
CA VAL A 429 -0.72 15.38 5.08
C VAL A 429 -1.01 16.51 6.06
N GLY A 430 -2.11 16.42 6.82
CA GLY A 430 -2.46 17.37 7.87
C GLY A 430 -1.39 17.47 8.97
N TYR A 431 -0.79 16.36 9.37
CA TYR A 431 0.33 16.33 10.31
C TYR A 431 1.57 17.06 9.74
N LEU A 432 1.95 16.77 8.50
CA LEU A 432 3.09 17.42 7.84
C LEU A 432 2.88 18.94 7.70
N HIS A 433 1.67 19.37 7.37
CA HIS A 433 1.31 20.79 7.35
C HIS A 433 1.35 21.43 8.75
N ARG A 434 0.84 20.73 9.77
CA ARG A 434 0.86 21.19 11.17
C ARG A 434 2.27 21.44 11.66
N VAL A 435 3.19 20.52 11.38
CA VAL A 435 4.56 20.63 11.87
C VAL A 435 5.40 21.61 11.04
N GLY A 436 5.24 21.62 9.71
CA GLY A 436 5.87 22.57 8.78
C GLY A 436 7.40 22.56 8.71
N THR A 437 8.08 21.93 9.66
CA THR A 437 9.55 21.86 9.77
C THR A 437 10.00 20.45 10.10
N SER A 438 11.29 20.18 9.92
CA SER A 438 11.91 18.92 10.31
C SER A 438 11.95 18.78 11.83
N ALA A 439 11.91 17.55 12.34
CA ALA A 439 12.31 17.29 13.72
C ALA A 439 13.76 17.78 13.95
N PRO A 440 14.12 18.20 15.19
CA PRO A 440 15.46 18.69 15.49
C PRO A 440 16.56 17.68 15.09
N VAL A 441 16.27 16.38 15.26
CA VAL A 441 17.15 15.26 14.91
C VAL A 441 16.51 14.44 13.80
N LEU A 442 17.28 14.13 12.74
CA LEU A 442 16.84 13.26 11.66
C LEU A 442 16.51 11.86 12.22
N GLY A 443 15.35 11.30 11.86
CA GLY A 443 14.88 10.04 12.44
C GLY A 443 14.09 10.21 13.74
N GLY A 444 14.02 11.42 14.31
CA GLY A 444 13.28 11.73 15.55
C GLY A 444 11.79 12.00 15.36
N GLU A 445 11.25 11.78 14.16
CA GLU A 445 9.84 12.09 13.87
C GLU A 445 8.85 11.32 14.74
N PRO A 446 9.06 10.03 15.06
CA PRO A 446 8.14 9.35 15.96
C PRO A 446 8.11 9.95 17.36
N GLU A 447 9.24 10.41 17.90
CA GLU A 447 9.30 11.10 19.20
C GLU A 447 8.45 12.37 19.17
N ARG A 448 8.70 13.22 18.16
CA ARG A 448 7.93 14.44 17.94
C ARG A 448 6.44 14.18 17.75
N TYR A 449 6.07 13.10 17.05
CA TYR A 449 4.68 12.68 16.92
C TYR A 449 4.05 12.42 18.29
N TYR A 450 4.71 11.65 19.16
CA TYR A 450 4.16 11.31 20.48
C TYR A 450 4.12 12.51 21.43
N GLU A 451 5.08 13.43 21.34
CA GLU A 451 5.01 14.71 22.07
C GLU A 451 3.77 15.52 21.67
N LEU A 452 3.49 15.62 20.38
CA LEU A 452 2.29 16.31 19.88
C LEU A 452 1.00 15.55 20.21
N ALA A 453 1.02 14.22 20.20
CA ALA A 453 -0.13 13.40 20.60
C ALA A 453 -0.45 13.55 22.09
N ALA A 454 0.57 13.63 22.96
CA ALA A 454 0.40 13.92 24.38
C ALA A 454 -0.19 15.33 24.58
N ALA A 455 0.37 16.33 23.89
CA ALA A 455 -0.15 17.71 23.93
C ALA A 455 -1.61 17.80 23.44
N ASP A 456 -1.99 17.05 22.40
CA ASP A 456 -3.38 16.98 21.92
C ASP A 456 -4.33 16.33 22.92
N ALA A 457 -3.86 15.31 23.65
CA ALA A 457 -4.64 14.63 24.67
C ALA A 457 -4.87 15.51 25.91
N GLU A 458 -3.92 16.39 26.23
CA GLU A 458 -4.03 17.35 27.35
C GLU A 458 -4.79 18.63 26.98
N ALA A 459 -4.93 18.92 25.68
CA ALA A 459 -5.60 20.11 25.21
C ALA A 459 -7.08 20.13 25.61
N VAL A 460 -7.53 21.28 26.13
CA VAL A 460 -8.95 21.48 26.42
C VAL A 460 -9.71 21.67 25.10
N PRO A 461 -10.79 20.90 24.84
CA PRO A 461 -11.60 21.08 23.65
C PRO A 461 -12.12 22.51 23.51
N GLY A 462 -12.04 23.05 22.29
CA GLY A 462 -12.66 24.34 21.97
C GLY A 462 -14.19 24.30 22.18
N PRO A 463 -14.83 25.47 22.35
CA PRO A 463 -16.28 25.51 22.48
C PRO A 463 -16.95 24.96 21.22
N ALA A 464 -17.89 24.03 21.39
CA ALA A 464 -18.72 23.57 20.28
C ALA A 464 -19.57 24.73 19.76
N ASP A 465 -19.74 24.80 18.44
CA ASP A 465 -20.61 25.80 17.83
C ASP A 465 -22.05 25.65 18.38
N PRO A 466 -22.62 26.70 19.00
CA PRO A 466 -23.97 26.63 19.58
C PRO A 466 -25.06 26.26 18.57
N SER A 467 -24.84 26.50 17.28
CA SER A 467 -25.77 26.11 16.21
C SER A 467 -25.94 24.59 16.11
N TRP A 468 -24.95 23.80 16.52
CA TRP A 468 -24.99 22.33 16.46
C TRP A 468 -25.77 21.71 17.61
N SER A 469 -25.70 22.31 18.81
CA SER A 469 -26.45 21.87 20.00
C SER A 469 -27.98 21.92 19.79
N ARG A 470 -28.47 22.84 18.95
CA ARG A 470 -29.90 22.94 18.62
C ARG A 470 -30.44 21.74 17.81
N ARG A 471 -29.56 20.94 17.20
CA ARG A 471 -29.93 19.77 16.38
C ARG A 471 -29.93 18.46 17.16
N GLY A 472 -29.76 18.50 18.48
CA GLY A 472 -29.61 17.30 19.30
C GLY A 472 -28.31 16.53 19.05
N GLY A 473 -27.36 17.13 18.32
CA GLY A 473 -26.02 16.59 18.12
C GLY A 473 -25.26 16.56 19.44
N ARG A 474 -24.50 15.48 19.66
CA ARG A 474 -23.59 15.36 20.81
C ARG A 474 -22.20 15.83 20.37
N PRO A 475 -21.66 16.91 20.94
CA PRO A 475 -20.29 17.30 20.63
C PRO A 475 -19.36 16.18 21.09
N HIS A 476 -18.43 15.82 20.22
CA HIS A 476 -17.39 14.83 20.51
C HIS A 476 -16.04 15.46 20.17
N SER A 477 -15.06 15.27 21.05
CA SER A 477 -13.71 15.79 20.87
C SER A 477 -12.74 14.65 21.09
N VAL A 478 -11.80 14.52 20.16
CA VAL A 478 -10.72 13.54 20.19
C VAL A 478 -9.41 14.26 19.87
N PRO A 479 -8.26 13.76 20.36
CA PRO A 479 -6.95 14.24 19.94
C PRO A 479 -6.82 14.21 18.42
N LEU A 480 -6.17 15.22 17.83
CA LEU A 480 -5.89 15.23 16.39
C LEU A 480 -4.93 14.10 16.04
N LEU A 481 -3.89 13.90 16.86
CA LEU A 481 -2.95 12.79 16.76
C LEU A 481 -3.25 11.75 17.86
N PRO A 482 -3.72 10.55 17.50
CA PRO A 482 -3.89 9.48 18.48
C PRO A 482 -2.54 8.89 18.88
N ALA A 483 -2.33 8.69 20.18
CA ALA A 483 -1.17 7.96 20.69
C ALA A 483 -1.20 6.49 20.23
N ALA A 484 -2.36 5.85 20.31
CA ALA A 484 -2.55 4.50 19.81
C ALA A 484 -2.59 4.49 18.26
N PRO A 485 -1.96 3.51 17.59
CA PRO A 485 -2.07 3.31 16.15
C PRO A 485 -3.54 3.14 15.75
N ALA A 486 -3.91 3.69 14.60
CA ALA A 486 -5.25 3.60 14.07
C ALA A 486 -5.71 2.14 13.94
N GLY A 487 -6.84 1.80 14.57
CA GLY A 487 -7.42 0.45 14.58
C GLY A 487 -6.78 -0.54 15.57
N SER A 488 -5.85 -0.10 16.42
CA SER A 488 -5.28 -0.99 17.45
C SER A 488 -6.24 -1.36 18.58
N ASP A 489 -7.29 -0.56 18.78
CA ASP A 489 -8.35 -0.78 19.74
C ASP A 489 -9.41 -1.77 19.24
N ASP A 490 -9.75 -1.69 17.96
CA ASP A 490 -10.70 -2.57 17.28
C ASP A 490 -10.46 -2.55 15.76
N ASP A 491 -9.63 -3.49 15.31
CA ASP A 491 -9.14 -3.54 13.93
C ASP A 491 -10.24 -3.93 12.93
N GLU A 492 -11.24 -4.69 13.35
CA GLU A 492 -12.41 -5.03 12.53
C GLU A 492 -13.23 -3.78 12.21
N ALA A 493 -13.57 -2.99 13.23
CA ALA A 493 -14.27 -1.73 13.05
C ALA A 493 -13.45 -0.73 12.23
N HIS A 494 -12.13 -0.65 12.44
CA HIS A 494 -11.30 0.22 11.61
C HIS A 494 -11.25 -0.24 10.15
N THR A 495 -11.12 -1.55 9.92
CA THR A 495 -11.07 -2.17 8.60
C THR A 495 -12.37 -1.97 7.82
N MET A 496 -13.52 -1.95 8.50
CA MET A 496 -14.82 -1.57 7.93
C MET A 496 -14.75 -0.24 7.16
N VAL A 497 -14.19 0.80 7.79
CA VAL A 497 -14.06 2.14 7.18
C VAL A 497 -13.12 2.10 5.98
N ARG A 498 -12.06 1.30 6.06
CA ARG A 498 -11.15 1.10 4.93
C ARG A 498 -11.85 0.45 3.73
N ILE A 499 -12.63 -0.61 3.95
CA ILE A 499 -13.37 -1.30 2.89
C ILE A 499 -14.37 -0.34 2.24
N MET A 500 -15.10 0.43 3.05
CA MET A 500 -16.02 1.45 2.54
C MET A 500 -15.31 2.47 1.62
N LEU A 501 -14.15 2.99 2.02
CA LEU A 501 -13.36 3.91 1.17
C LEU A 501 -12.92 3.25 -0.13
N GLU A 502 -12.54 1.98 -0.08
CA GLU A 502 -12.11 1.20 -1.24
C GLU A 502 -13.25 0.87 -2.20
N ASP A 503 -14.45 0.60 -1.68
CA ASP A 503 -15.66 0.41 -2.48
C ASP A 503 -16.01 1.71 -3.22
N VAL A 504 -15.94 2.85 -2.54
CA VAL A 504 -16.14 4.17 -3.18
C VAL A 504 -15.07 4.41 -4.25
N ALA A 505 -13.80 4.13 -3.94
CA ALA A 505 -12.70 4.33 -4.87
C ALA A 505 -12.80 3.47 -6.13
N THR A 506 -13.28 2.23 -6.00
CA THR A 506 -13.39 1.25 -7.09
C THR A 506 -14.75 1.21 -7.76
N SER A 507 -15.68 2.07 -7.34
CA SER A 507 -17.00 2.19 -7.97
C SER A 507 -16.89 2.51 -9.48
N PRO A 508 -17.70 1.87 -10.33
CA PRO A 508 -17.72 2.15 -11.76
C PRO A 508 -18.29 3.55 -11.97
N LEU A 509 -17.44 4.47 -12.43
CA LEU A 509 -17.78 5.86 -12.73
C LEU A 509 -17.23 6.22 -14.11
N ASP A 510 -17.87 7.18 -14.77
CA ASP A 510 -17.37 7.70 -16.03
C ASP A 510 -16.02 8.42 -15.79
N PRO A 511 -15.08 8.37 -16.75
CA PRO A 511 -13.78 9.03 -16.60
C PRO A 511 -13.86 10.53 -16.26
N ASP A 512 -14.92 11.20 -16.71
CA ASP A 512 -15.16 12.63 -16.45
C ASP A 512 -15.55 12.91 -14.98
N GLU A 513 -15.90 11.88 -14.20
CA GLU A 513 -16.29 11.98 -12.79
C GLU A 513 -15.14 11.71 -11.81
N TRP A 514 -13.94 11.40 -12.31
CA TRP A 514 -12.80 11.02 -11.47
C TRP A 514 -12.37 12.14 -10.51
N ASP A 515 -12.42 13.41 -10.93
CA ASP A 515 -12.11 14.56 -10.08
C ASP A 515 -13.15 14.74 -8.96
N ALA A 516 -14.42 14.43 -9.24
CA ALA A 516 -15.48 14.43 -8.22
C ALA A 516 -15.26 13.32 -7.20
N ARG A 517 -14.90 12.10 -7.65
CA ARG A 517 -14.53 10.99 -6.76
C ARG A 517 -13.35 11.35 -5.86
N GLN A 518 -12.31 11.99 -6.38
CA GLN A 518 -11.15 12.38 -5.57
C GLN A 518 -11.54 13.34 -4.44
N ARG A 519 -12.43 14.30 -4.71
CA ARG A 519 -12.98 15.21 -3.68
C ARG A 519 -13.82 14.46 -2.65
N VAL A 520 -14.67 13.53 -3.09
CA VAL A 520 -15.48 12.68 -2.20
C VAL A 520 -14.59 11.84 -1.29
N LEU A 521 -13.58 11.18 -1.84
CA LEU A 521 -12.63 10.39 -1.05
C LEU A 521 -11.87 11.27 -0.06
N ALA A 522 -11.46 12.48 -0.46
CA ALA A 522 -10.80 13.42 0.45
C ALA A 522 -11.71 13.82 1.61
N CYS A 523 -13.00 14.04 1.34
CA CYS A 523 -14.00 14.31 2.38
C CYS A 523 -14.19 13.11 3.33
N LEU A 524 -14.22 11.88 2.83
CA LEU A 524 -14.35 10.70 3.68
C LEU A 524 -13.07 10.41 4.47
N ASP A 525 -11.90 10.59 3.86
CA ASP A 525 -10.60 10.38 4.51
C ASP A 525 -10.29 11.49 5.54
N SER A 526 -10.96 12.65 5.48
CA SER A 526 -10.83 13.70 6.49
C SER A 526 -11.51 13.36 7.83
N LEU A 527 -12.24 12.24 7.91
CA LEU A 527 -12.79 11.74 9.17
C LEU A 527 -11.65 11.56 10.20
N PRO A 528 -11.73 12.22 11.38
CA PRO A 528 -10.68 12.16 12.39
C PRO A 528 -10.31 10.71 12.75
N VAL A 529 -9.01 10.42 12.81
CA VAL A 529 -8.50 9.06 13.00
C VAL A 529 -9.07 8.43 14.27
N GLY A 530 -9.11 9.18 15.38
CA GLY A 530 -9.67 8.71 16.65
C GLY A 530 -11.17 8.39 16.62
N TYR A 531 -11.91 8.78 15.57
CA TYR A 531 -13.33 8.50 15.42
C TYR A 531 -13.63 7.32 14.47
N ARG A 532 -12.65 6.88 13.69
CA ARG A 532 -12.86 5.83 12.67
C ARG A 532 -13.33 4.51 13.26
N THR A 533 -12.78 4.13 14.41
CA THR A 533 -13.19 2.91 15.12
C THR A 533 -14.64 3.00 15.61
N ASP A 534 -15.05 4.10 16.24
CA ASP A 534 -16.45 4.30 16.69
C ASP A 534 -17.43 4.26 15.51
N LEU A 535 -17.09 4.92 14.39
CA LEU A 535 -17.91 4.86 13.19
C LEU A 535 -18.00 3.43 12.65
N GLY A 536 -16.86 2.73 12.55
CA GLY A 536 -16.82 1.36 12.07
C GLY A 536 -17.69 0.43 12.90
N ARG A 537 -17.59 0.51 14.22
CA ARG A 537 -18.39 -0.30 15.15
C ARG A 537 -19.88 0.04 15.03
N PHE A 538 -20.23 1.34 14.94
CA PHE A 538 -21.60 1.76 14.65
C PHE A 538 -22.14 1.15 13.35
N LEU A 539 -21.35 1.11 12.28
CA LEU A 539 -21.78 0.57 10.99
C LEU A 539 -21.97 -0.95 11.05
N LEU A 540 -21.06 -1.67 11.72
CA LEU A 540 -21.17 -3.12 11.93
C LEU A 540 -22.39 -3.48 12.78
N ASP A 541 -22.59 -2.79 13.90
CA ASP A 541 -23.75 -3.00 14.77
C ASP A 541 -25.05 -2.66 14.04
N ALA A 542 -25.03 -1.61 13.21
CA ALA A 542 -26.16 -1.25 12.37
C ALA A 542 -26.46 -2.31 11.31
N LEU A 543 -25.44 -2.85 10.63
CA LEU A 543 -25.60 -3.95 9.66
C LEU A 543 -26.21 -5.19 10.32
N ALA A 544 -25.70 -5.58 11.49
CA ALA A 544 -26.26 -6.68 12.26
C ALA A 544 -27.72 -6.44 12.64
N ALA A 545 -28.06 -5.21 13.06
CA ALA A 545 -29.42 -4.85 13.47
C ALA A 545 -30.42 -4.80 12.30
N VAL A 546 -29.98 -4.53 11.07
CA VAL A 546 -30.89 -4.44 9.90
C VAL A 546 -30.97 -5.73 9.07
N ALA A 547 -30.17 -6.75 9.38
CA ALA A 547 -30.08 -7.99 8.59
C ALA A 547 -31.37 -8.83 8.63
N GLU A 548 -32.16 -8.73 9.70
CA GLU A 548 -33.42 -9.48 9.89
C GLU A 548 -34.60 -8.52 10.10
N PRO A 549 -35.04 -7.77 9.07
CA PRO A 549 -36.17 -6.87 9.21
C PRO A 549 -37.48 -7.66 9.33
N GLU A 550 -38.45 -7.13 10.08
CA GLU A 550 -39.82 -7.66 10.04
C GLU A 550 -40.36 -7.62 8.60
N THR A 551 -41.10 -8.65 8.20
CA THR A 551 -41.58 -8.78 6.82
C THR A 551 -42.38 -7.55 6.39
N GLY A 552 -41.98 -6.92 5.29
CA GLY A 552 -42.61 -5.72 4.75
C GLY A 552 -42.16 -4.40 5.39
N THR A 553 -41.16 -4.43 6.27
CA THR A 553 -40.56 -3.23 6.87
C THR A 553 -39.18 -2.92 6.29
N THR A 554 -38.83 -1.63 6.27
CA THR A 554 -37.49 -1.16 5.94
C THR A 554 -36.89 -0.52 7.18
N VAL A 555 -35.77 -1.06 7.65
CA VAL A 555 -35.09 -0.57 8.85
C VAL A 555 -33.90 0.29 8.44
N TRP A 556 -33.75 1.43 9.11
CA TRP A 556 -32.66 2.37 8.88
C TRP A 556 -31.87 2.65 10.16
N ARG A 557 -30.58 2.84 9.99
CA ARG A 557 -29.68 3.43 10.99
C ARG A 557 -28.90 4.52 10.29
N MET A 558 -28.90 5.73 10.84
CA MET A 558 -28.29 6.90 10.21
C MET A 558 -27.50 7.70 11.22
N ARG A 559 -26.35 8.22 10.79
CA ARG A 559 -25.50 9.11 11.59
C ARG A 559 -24.93 10.19 10.68
N THR A 560 -24.92 11.42 11.16
CA THR A 560 -24.27 12.54 10.48
C THR A 560 -23.12 13.05 11.32
N PHE A 561 -22.00 13.34 10.67
CA PHE A 561 -20.79 13.91 11.23
C PHE A 561 -20.53 15.27 10.55
N VAL A 562 -20.14 16.27 11.33
CA VAL A 562 -19.83 17.62 10.86
C VAL A 562 -18.53 18.05 11.53
N SER A 563 -17.51 18.32 10.72
CA SER A 563 -16.22 18.83 11.21
C SER A 563 -16.14 20.34 11.00
N GLY A 564 -16.39 21.14 12.03
CA GLY A 564 -16.26 22.59 11.89
C GLY A 564 -17.34 23.24 11.01
N PRO A 565 -17.38 24.58 10.95
CA PRO A 565 -18.28 25.31 10.06
C PRO A 565 -17.94 25.07 8.58
N ASP A 566 -16.65 24.91 8.26
CA ASP A 566 -16.14 24.89 6.87
C ASP A 566 -15.82 23.47 6.34
N GLY A 567 -15.77 22.44 7.21
CA GLY A 567 -15.42 21.07 6.77
C GLY A 567 -16.56 20.35 6.05
N ALA A 568 -16.31 19.18 5.48
CA ALA A 568 -17.39 18.40 4.86
C ALA A 568 -18.37 17.85 5.92
N GLN A 569 -19.64 17.75 5.55
CA GLN A 569 -20.60 16.96 6.32
C GLN A 569 -20.59 15.54 5.79
N LEU A 570 -20.41 14.56 6.67
CA LEU A 570 -20.39 13.14 6.31
C LEU A 570 -21.64 12.46 6.85
N GLY A 571 -22.42 11.83 5.98
CA GLY A 571 -23.59 11.05 6.33
C GLY A 571 -23.31 9.57 6.15
N PHE A 572 -23.66 8.75 7.15
CA PHE A 572 -23.53 7.32 7.09
C PHE A 572 -24.87 6.68 7.39
N ALA A 573 -25.35 5.83 6.49
CA ALA A 573 -26.61 5.14 6.60
C ALA A 573 -26.43 3.64 6.41
N VAL A 574 -27.25 2.86 7.08
CA VAL A 574 -27.40 1.43 6.87
C VAL A 574 -28.89 1.14 6.67
N CYS A 575 -29.23 0.37 5.64
CA CYS A 575 -30.60 0.03 5.28
C CYS A 575 -30.74 -1.48 5.10
N SER A 576 -31.87 -2.05 5.50
CA SER A 576 -32.13 -3.48 5.36
C SER A 576 -32.25 -3.97 3.89
N ALA A 577 -32.54 -3.07 2.94
CA ALA A 577 -32.66 -3.41 1.52
C ALA A 577 -32.34 -2.24 0.58
N LEU A 578 -31.72 -2.55 -0.57
CA LEU A 578 -31.44 -1.60 -1.63
C LEU A 578 -32.50 -1.74 -2.73
N THR A 579 -33.29 -0.69 -2.88
CA THR A 579 -34.35 -0.54 -3.90
C THR A 579 -34.28 0.88 -4.43
N ASP A 580 -34.96 1.16 -5.54
CA ASP A 580 -35.06 2.54 -6.05
C ASP A 580 -35.69 3.48 -5.02
N HIS A 581 -36.63 2.98 -4.23
CA HIS A 581 -37.27 3.74 -3.16
C HIS A 581 -36.29 4.07 -2.02
N THR A 582 -35.52 3.09 -1.55
CA THR A 582 -34.54 3.32 -0.48
C THR A 582 -33.37 4.18 -0.96
N ARG A 583 -32.95 4.05 -2.22
CA ARG A 583 -31.97 4.97 -2.84
C ARG A 583 -32.49 6.40 -2.86
N ALA A 584 -33.74 6.62 -3.30
CA ALA A 584 -34.36 7.94 -3.31
C ALA A 584 -34.51 8.52 -1.89
N ALA A 585 -34.91 7.71 -0.92
CA ALA A 585 -35.01 8.10 0.49
C ALA A 585 -33.65 8.52 1.06
N PHE A 586 -32.59 7.77 0.77
CA PHE A 586 -31.23 8.12 1.18
C PHE A 586 -30.75 9.45 0.57
N SER A 587 -30.98 9.67 -0.72
CA SER A 587 -30.68 10.95 -1.38
C SER A 587 -31.49 12.11 -0.77
N ALA A 588 -32.77 11.90 -0.48
CA ALA A 588 -33.62 12.89 0.18
C ALA A 588 -33.13 13.23 1.59
N TRP A 589 -32.74 12.23 2.38
CA TRP A 589 -32.14 12.42 3.69
C TRP A 589 -30.87 13.27 3.61
N LEU A 590 -29.95 12.93 2.70
CA LEU A 590 -28.70 13.69 2.57
C LEU A 590 -28.95 15.14 2.13
N ARG A 591 -29.88 15.36 1.18
CA ARG A 591 -30.31 16.70 0.74
C ARG A 591 -30.89 17.51 1.89
N LEU A 592 -31.77 16.91 2.69
CA LEU A 592 -32.34 17.57 3.87
C LEU A 592 -31.23 17.99 4.84
N ARG A 593 -30.31 17.09 5.20
CA ARG A 593 -29.22 17.42 6.12
C ARG A 593 -28.29 18.50 5.58
N HIS A 594 -28.00 18.46 4.28
CA HIS A 594 -27.21 19.50 3.62
C HIS A 594 -27.92 20.87 3.64
N HIS A 595 -29.20 20.91 3.29
CA HIS A 595 -30.01 22.14 3.33
C HIS A 595 -30.10 22.70 4.75
N GLU A 596 -30.41 21.87 5.75
CA GLU A 596 -30.45 22.27 7.16
C GLU A 596 -29.11 22.89 7.57
N ARG A 597 -27.97 22.28 7.20
CA ARG A 597 -26.63 22.84 7.44
C ARG A 597 -26.48 24.25 6.86
N GLY A 598 -26.99 24.47 5.66
CA GLY A 598 -27.02 25.76 4.96
C GLY A 598 -27.74 26.91 5.64
N GLU A 599 -28.61 26.65 6.61
CA GLU A 599 -29.30 27.72 7.35
C GLU A 599 -28.33 28.60 8.16
N HIS A 600 -27.09 28.13 8.38
CA HIS A 600 -26.11 28.78 9.26
C HIS A 600 -24.75 29.02 8.59
N ALA A 601 -24.60 28.63 7.32
CA ALA A 601 -23.36 28.77 6.55
C ALA A 601 -23.69 28.94 5.05
N ASP A 602 -22.76 29.48 4.28
CA ASP A 602 -22.95 29.70 2.84
C ASP A 602 -22.98 28.35 2.08
N LEU A 603 -24.20 27.88 1.74
CA LEU A 603 -24.44 26.64 0.99
C LEU A 603 -23.57 26.51 -0.25
N ALA A 604 -23.26 27.62 -0.94
CA ALA A 604 -22.50 27.61 -2.18
C ALA A 604 -21.10 26.99 -2.02
N GLN A 605 -20.56 26.99 -0.80
CA GLN A 605 -19.21 26.51 -0.48
C GLN A 605 -19.22 25.17 0.27
N LEU A 606 -20.40 24.66 0.64
CA LEU A 606 -20.51 23.45 1.44
C LEU A 606 -20.52 22.20 0.57
N THR A 607 -19.99 21.11 1.13
CA THR A 607 -20.10 19.77 0.56
C THR A 607 -20.61 18.80 1.63
N SER A 608 -21.55 17.94 1.23
CA SER A 608 -22.00 16.79 2.00
C SER A 608 -21.79 15.51 1.22
N VAL A 609 -21.17 14.52 1.86
CA VAL A 609 -20.98 13.18 1.31
C VAL A 609 -21.77 12.19 2.15
N GLY A 610 -22.61 11.38 1.52
CA GLY A 610 -23.34 10.30 2.14
C GLY A 610 -22.82 8.95 1.65
N VAL A 611 -22.69 7.99 2.57
CA VAL A 611 -22.50 6.57 2.27
C VAL A 611 -23.64 5.75 2.85
N LEU A 612 -24.20 4.85 2.05
CA LEU A 612 -25.25 3.90 2.41
C LEU A 612 -24.70 2.48 2.28
N LEU A 613 -24.79 1.70 3.35
CA LEU A 613 -24.49 0.27 3.34
C LEU A 613 -25.79 -0.54 3.35
N THR A 614 -25.85 -1.61 2.56
CA THR A 614 -27.00 -2.51 2.52
C THR A 614 -26.53 -3.96 2.61
N PRO A 615 -26.99 -4.77 3.58
CA PRO A 615 -26.63 -6.19 3.65
C PRO A 615 -26.96 -6.93 2.36
N ARG A 616 -26.11 -7.90 2.00
CA ARG A 616 -26.40 -8.82 0.89
C ARG A 616 -26.72 -10.21 1.42
N ALA A 617 -27.75 -10.83 0.85
CA ALA A 617 -28.17 -12.19 1.19
C ALA A 617 -27.51 -13.28 0.32
N ASP A 618 -26.73 -12.90 -0.69
CA ASP A 618 -26.18 -13.84 -1.68
C ASP A 618 -24.81 -14.44 -1.29
N GLY A 619 -24.22 -13.96 -0.19
CA GLY A 619 -22.97 -14.49 0.35
C GLY A 619 -21.70 -14.09 -0.40
N TYR A 620 -21.81 -13.32 -1.49
CA TYR A 620 -20.63 -12.85 -2.24
C TYR A 620 -19.88 -11.72 -1.50
N ARG A 621 -20.63 -10.90 -0.75
CA ARG A 621 -20.13 -9.81 0.08
C ARG A 621 -21.06 -9.65 1.28
N GLU A 622 -20.59 -9.00 2.33
CA GLU A 622 -21.43 -8.74 3.51
C GLU A 622 -22.43 -7.61 3.25
N TRP A 623 -22.04 -6.60 2.47
CA TRP A 623 -22.91 -5.50 2.06
C TRP A 623 -22.57 -4.94 0.68
N ASP A 624 -23.45 -4.09 0.16
CA ASP A 624 -23.22 -3.17 -0.94
C ASP A 624 -23.05 -1.74 -0.42
N THR A 625 -22.11 -1.01 -1.01
CA THR A 625 -21.83 0.40 -0.71
C THR A 625 -22.41 1.29 -1.80
N THR A 626 -23.28 2.21 -1.42
CA THR A 626 -23.83 3.28 -2.29
C THR A 626 -23.35 4.63 -1.77
N MET A 627 -22.91 5.52 -2.65
CA MET A 627 -22.44 6.86 -2.30
C MET A 627 -23.26 7.93 -3.02
N SER A 628 -23.48 9.05 -2.34
CA SER A 628 -24.05 10.27 -2.92
C SER A 628 -23.30 11.48 -2.40
N ALA A 629 -23.04 12.48 -3.25
CA ALA A 629 -22.42 13.73 -2.85
C ALA A 629 -23.26 14.91 -3.31
N ILE A 630 -23.27 15.98 -2.52
CA ILE A 630 -23.98 17.23 -2.79
C ILE A 630 -23.01 18.37 -2.50
N SER A 631 -22.87 19.29 -3.44
CA SER A 631 -22.13 20.54 -3.27
C SER A 631 -22.99 21.69 -3.75
N GLY A 632 -23.02 22.81 -3.01
CA GLY A 632 -23.88 23.94 -3.34
C GLY A 632 -25.33 23.74 -2.89
N ASP A 633 -26.19 24.72 -3.23
CA ASP A 633 -27.61 24.67 -2.89
C ASP A 633 -28.32 23.50 -3.60
N PRO A 634 -28.99 22.59 -2.87
CA PRO A 634 -29.76 21.51 -3.48
C PRO A 634 -31.08 21.97 -4.14
N GLU A 635 -31.41 23.26 -4.09
CA GLU A 635 -32.59 23.88 -4.69
C GLU A 635 -33.92 23.23 -4.26
N LEU A 636 -34.00 22.83 -2.98
CA LEU A 636 -35.20 22.19 -2.45
C LEU A 636 -36.40 23.13 -2.50
N THR A 637 -37.49 22.68 -3.12
CA THR A 637 -38.77 23.39 -3.05
C THR A 637 -39.34 23.34 -1.63
N GLY A 638 -40.17 24.32 -1.26
CA GLY A 638 -40.82 24.33 0.05
C GLY A 638 -41.78 23.15 0.28
N GLU A 639 -42.20 22.44 -0.77
CA GLU A 639 -42.97 21.20 -0.68
C GLU A 639 -42.05 20.00 -0.37
N GLU A 640 -40.94 19.86 -1.11
CA GLU A 640 -39.94 18.81 -0.85
C GLU A 640 -39.34 18.92 0.54
N LEU A 641 -38.99 20.12 0.99
CA LEU A 641 -38.43 20.35 2.32
C LEU A 641 -39.37 19.85 3.41
N ARG A 642 -40.67 20.18 3.31
CA ARG A 642 -41.68 19.71 4.27
C ARG A 642 -41.85 18.19 4.22
N ALA A 643 -41.94 17.62 3.02
CA ALA A 643 -42.04 16.17 2.87
C ALA A 643 -40.84 15.43 3.48
N TYR A 644 -39.62 15.94 3.28
CA TYR A 644 -38.42 15.34 3.86
C TYR A 644 -38.36 15.51 5.38
N GLN A 645 -38.76 16.66 5.92
CA GLN A 645 -38.86 16.90 7.36
C GLN A 645 -39.88 15.95 8.00
N ASP A 646 -41.05 15.79 7.40
CA ASP A 646 -42.08 14.86 7.89
C ASP A 646 -41.58 13.40 7.88
N LEU A 647 -40.81 13.03 6.86
CA LEU A 647 -40.24 11.68 6.75
C LEU A 647 -39.14 11.42 7.79
N PHE A 648 -38.19 12.34 7.97
CA PHE A 648 -36.95 12.07 8.73
C PHE A 648 -36.88 12.71 10.11
N ASN A 649 -37.65 13.76 10.39
CA ASN A 649 -37.63 14.49 11.67
C ASN A 649 -38.87 14.21 12.54
N ALA A 650 -39.88 13.50 12.03
CA ALA A 650 -41.03 13.10 12.84
C ALA A 650 -40.65 12.07 13.93
N PRO A 651 -41.32 12.05 15.09
CA PRO A 651 -41.01 11.15 16.21
C PRO A 651 -41.15 9.65 15.89
N ASN A 652 -41.79 9.27 14.78
CA ASN A 652 -41.86 7.89 14.27
C ASN A 652 -41.06 7.69 12.96
N GLY A 653 -40.25 8.67 12.55
CA GLY A 653 -39.42 8.59 11.36
C GLY A 653 -38.22 7.65 11.55
N PRO A 654 -37.51 7.27 10.46
CA PRO A 654 -36.40 6.33 10.53
C PRO A 654 -35.26 6.79 11.46
N ALA A 655 -35.10 8.10 11.69
CA ALA A 655 -34.10 8.67 12.60
C ALA A 655 -34.44 8.52 14.09
N ALA A 656 -35.72 8.30 14.46
CA ALA A 656 -36.17 8.24 15.85
C ALA A 656 -35.93 6.88 16.53
N THR A 657 -35.53 5.85 15.76
CA THR A 657 -35.30 4.49 16.28
C THR A 657 -33.88 4.24 16.82
N ALA A 658 -33.07 5.30 17.00
CA ALA A 658 -31.78 5.22 17.67
C ALA A 658 -31.97 5.07 19.19
N SER A 659 -32.05 3.83 19.66
CA SER A 659 -32.13 3.47 21.07
C SER A 659 -30.92 3.94 21.86
N THR A 660 -31.20 4.46 23.04
CA THR A 660 -30.30 4.88 24.11
C THR A 660 -29.19 3.84 24.37
N PRO A 661 -27.90 4.21 24.42
CA PRO A 661 -26.89 3.30 24.94
C PRO A 661 -27.17 3.04 26.43
N SER A 662 -27.12 1.78 26.84
CA SER A 662 -27.06 1.42 28.26
C SER A 662 -25.73 1.91 28.87
N PRO A 663 -25.73 2.30 30.15
CA PRO A 663 -24.63 3.03 30.78
C PRO A 663 -23.29 2.31 30.80
#